data_AF-A0A8T2L8L4-F1
#
_entry.id   AF-A0A8T2L8L4-F1
#
_cell.length_a   1.000
_cell.length_b   1.000
_cell.length_c   1.000
_cell.angle_alpha   90.00
_cell.angle_beta   90.00
_cell.angle_gamma   90.00
#
_symmetry.space_group_name_H-M   'P 1'
#
loop_
_entity.id
_entity.type
_entity.pdbx_description
1 polymer ?
#
loop_
_entity_poly.entity_id
_entity_poly.type
_entity_poly.pdbx_seq_one_letter_code
_entity_poly.pdbx_strand_id
1 'polypeptide(L)'
;MITNQLALLLLLSVPEWSSALIRPVPGISKAERDGRTLHRTKRGWMWNSFFLLEEWTGSGKQYVGKLHSDMDSEDGSIKYVLTGDGAGTIFEIDEKSGDIHATRRLDREEKASYTLSAKAINKTSGQVLERASDFVIKIHDINDNEPKFSKDTYVASVPEMSNVGAFVMRVTATDADDESYGNSAKLVYSILQGQPYFSVEPETGVIRTALPNMIRENREHYQVVIQAKDMAGQMGGLSGTATVNITLLDVNNSPPRFPHNIYHLTTPESAEVGSSVGRIKANDADAGVNAEMWYSILESDGPDVFSMVTDATSQEGVITVKKPLDYESRRMYSLRVQVTNTHVDPQFSHLGPFSDTATVRIAVTDVDEPPVFGRSHYIFEVDENAPPGSSVGTVTARDPDAANHLVKYTIDRHTDLERLFSINSNNGTISTLQALDRETSKWHNISVLATEISTSLQTRVPVFIKVQDVNDNAPEFAMYYETFVCENAKAGELIQTISAVDTDEPVVAHKFVFSLSTVNPNFTIYDNEDNTARILTRRGGFSRHEMSSYVLPVVISDNDYPIQSSTSTLTVRVCACDRSRNVQSCSTEALLLSAGLSTGALVAILLCIIILLMIVVLFAALRRQKKKEPLIISKEDVRDNVVSYNDEGGGEEDTQAFDIGTLRNPEVIDTNKMRRDIIPEMLFPFRRISPIKDNTDVRDFITGRLQENDSDPTAPPYDSLATYAYEGNGSLAESLSSLESAATEGDQDFDYLSHWGPPFKKLADMYIGKETPRET
;
A
#
# COMPACT_ATOMS: atom_id res chain seq x y z
N MET A 1 -23.36 55.94 3.36
CA MET A 1 -23.35 56.90 4.48
C MET A 1 -22.14 57.81 4.28
N ILE A 2 -22.41 59.05 3.83
CA ILE A 2 -22.11 60.30 4.58
C ILE A 2 -20.61 60.64 4.46
N THR A 3 -20.11 61.76 3.93
CA THR A 3 -20.60 63.01 3.30
C THR A 3 -19.30 63.72 2.85
N ASN A 4 -19.21 64.26 1.64
CA ASN A 4 -19.16 65.70 1.36
C ASN A 4 -18.56 66.60 2.46
N GLN A 5 -17.51 67.37 2.12
CA GLN A 5 -17.50 68.84 2.11
C GLN A 5 -16.15 69.32 1.52
N LEU A 6 -16.14 69.99 0.36
CA LEU A 6 -16.37 71.42 0.10
C LEU A 6 -15.24 72.35 0.58
N ALA A 7 -14.74 73.11 -0.40
CA ALA A 7 -14.60 74.57 -0.39
C ALA A 7 -13.24 75.13 0.10
N LEU A 8 -12.54 75.84 -0.81
CA LEU A 8 -12.45 77.31 -0.86
C LEU A 8 -11.22 77.81 -0.06
N LEU A 9 -10.41 78.81 -0.43
CA LEU A 9 -10.53 79.94 -1.35
C LEU A 9 -9.20 80.75 -1.28
N LEU A 10 -8.68 81.28 -2.40
CA LEU A 10 -7.91 82.55 -2.56
C LEU A 10 -6.54 82.70 -1.80
N LEU A 11 -5.53 83.50 -2.14
CA LEU A 11 -5.29 84.62 -3.07
C LEU A 11 -3.80 85.06 -2.98
N LEU A 12 -3.36 85.87 -3.96
CA LEU A 12 -2.20 86.82 -4.01
C LEU A 12 -0.88 86.26 -4.61
N SER A 13 -0.58 86.45 -5.91
CA SER A 13 -0.03 87.66 -6.62
C SER A 13 1.43 88.00 -6.23
N VAL A 14 2.48 87.75 -7.03
CA VAL A 14 3.02 88.52 -8.22
C VAL A 14 3.49 89.93 -7.80
N PRO A 15 4.57 90.62 -8.29
CA PRO A 15 5.36 90.54 -9.57
C PRO A 15 6.91 90.55 -9.39
N GLU A 16 7.82 90.21 -10.33
CA GLU A 16 8.18 90.72 -11.68
C GLU A 16 9.16 91.94 -11.66
N TRP A 17 9.91 92.14 -12.78
CA TRP A 17 10.76 93.30 -13.21
C TRP A 17 12.25 93.24 -12.77
N SER A 18 13.27 93.63 -13.55
CA SER A 18 13.46 94.07 -14.94
C SER A 18 14.98 94.27 -15.16
N SER A 19 15.43 94.17 -16.40
CA SER A 19 16.77 94.50 -16.89
C SER A 19 17.11 95.99 -16.83
N ALA A 20 18.38 96.35 -16.58
CA ALA A 20 19.23 97.16 -17.47
C ALA A 20 20.43 97.90 -16.79
N LEU A 21 21.57 97.86 -17.50
CA LEU A 21 22.65 98.87 -17.65
C LEU A 21 23.60 99.20 -16.47
N ILE A 22 24.93 99.16 -16.73
CA ILE A 22 25.86 100.32 -16.79
C ILE A 22 27.29 99.86 -17.22
N ARG A 23 28.02 100.82 -17.83
CA ARG A 23 29.26 100.81 -18.65
C ARG A 23 30.62 100.66 -17.90
N PRO A 24 31.77 100.53 -18.62
CA PRO A 24 33.08 100.05 -18.10
C PRO A 24 34.18 101.13 -17.93
N VAL A 25 35.45 100.67 -17.69
CA VAL A 25 36.81 101.29 -17.94
C VAL A 25 37.58 101.67 -16.63
N PRO A 26 38.95 101.72 -16.54
CA PRO A 26 40.04 100.71 -16.72
C PRO A 26 41.16 100.81 -15.62
N GLY A 27 42.30 100.11 -15.74
CA GLY A 27 43.60 100.64 -15.23
C GLY A 27 44.62 99.67 -14.61
N ILE A 28 45.81 99.65 -15.22
CA ILE A 28 47.04 98.90 -14.88
C ILE A 28 47.82 99.58 -13.73
N SER A 29 48.49 98.81 -12.85
CA SER A 29 49.78 99.23 -12.25
C SER A 29 50.66 98.04 -11.78
N LYS A 30 51.96 98.31 -11.67
CA LYS A 30 53.15 97.43 -11.72
C LYS A 30 53.60 96.81 -10.38
N ALA A 31 54.42 95.75 -10.51
CA ALA A 31 55.49 95.25 -9.62
C ALA A 31 55.03 94.64 -8.27
N GLU A 32 55.56 93.51 -7.79
CA GLU A 32 56.97 93.20 -7.55
C GLU A 32 57.20 91.68 -7.43
N ARG A 33 58.35 91.18 -7.90
CA ARG A 33 58.78 89.78 -7.79
C ARG A 33 59.33 89.53 -6.40
N ASP A 34 58.89 88.47 -5.73
CA ASP A 34 59.62 87.87 -4.62
C ASP A 34 59.87 86.38 -4.89
N GLY A 35 61.14 86.01 -4.97
CA GLY A 35 61.61 84.71 -5.45
C GLY A 35 61.59 83.64 -4.37
N ARG A 36 60.47 82.92 -4.24
CA ARG A 36 60.42 81.64 -3.54
C ARG A 36 60.48 80.51 -4.56
N THR A 37 61.61 79.81 -4.60
CA THR A 37 61.74 78.52 -5.30
C THR A 37 60.82 77.50 -4.64
N LEU A 38 59.74 77.15 -5.33
CA LEU A 38 58.85 76.05 -4.93
C LEU A 38 59.58 74.72 -5.19
N HIS A 39 59.88 73.95 -4.14
CA HIS A 39 60.36 72.57 -4.29
C HIS A 39 59.16 71.63 -4.53
N ARG A 40 59.18 70.95 -5.69
CA ARG A 40 58.20 69.92 -6.04
C ARG A 40 58.43 68.68 -5.16
N THR A 41 57.42 68.22 -4.45
CA THR A 41 57.46 66.93 -3.73
C THR A 41 57.46 65.78 -4.73
N LYS A 42 58.36 64.80 -4.54
CA LYS A 42 58.48 63.59 -5.37
C LYS A 42 57.16 62.82 -5.36
N ARG A 43 56.60 62.51 -6.54
CA ARG A 43 55.41 61.64 -6.68
C ARG A 43 55.82 60.17 -6.60
N GLY A 44 54.94 59.32 -6.09
CA GLY A 44 55.07 57.86 -6.17
C GLY A 44 54.97 57.35 -7.61
N TRP A 45 55.22 56.05 -7.80
CA TRP A 45 55.25 55.40 -9.11
C TRP A 45 53.94 55.55 -9.88
N MET A 46 54.02 55.82 -11.19
CA MET A 46 52.85 56.04 -12.06
C MET A 46 52.13 54.75 -12.46
N TRP A 47 52.82 53.60 -12.42
CA TRP A 47 52.27 52.30 -12.75
C TRP A 47 52.63 51.33 -11.62
N ASN A 48 51.64 50.96 -10.82
CA ASN A 48 51.78 49.92 -9.80
C ASN A 48 51.27 48.56 -10.29
N SER A 49 50.95 48.44 -11.59
CA SER A 49 50.63 47.15 -12.20
C SER A 49 51.10 47.02 -13.65
N PHE A 50 51.63 45.86 -13.99
CA PHE A 50 51.91 45.43 -15.36
C PHE A 50 50.98 44.29 -15.74
N PHE A 51 50.78 44.09 -17.04
CA PHE A 51 49.92 43.05 -17.56
C PHE A 51 50.70 42.16 -18.54
N LEU A 52 50.58 40.84 -18.37
CA LEU A 52 51.22 39.85 -19.24
C LEU A 52 50.18 38.88 -19.74
N LEU A 53 50.23 38.53 -21.01
CA LEU A 53 49.41 37.46 -21.56
C LEU A 53 49.98 36.10 -21.12
N GLU A 54 49.12 35.19 -20.67
CA GLU A 54 49.52 33.81 -20.38
C GLU A 54 49.84 33.00 -21.64
N GLU A 55 50.38 31.78 -21.44
CA GLU A 55 50.70 30.80 -22.48
C GLU A 55 51.40 31.37 -23.73
N TRP A 56 52.24 32.39 -23.49
CA TRP A 56 52.90 33.11 -24.57
C TRP A 56 53.80 32.18 -25.40
N THR A 57 53.53 32.13 -26.71
CA THR A 57 54.13 31.14 -27.63
C THR A 57 55.42 31.58 -28.30
N GLY A 58 55.92 32.79 -28.02
CA GLY A 58 57.14 33.28 -28.65
C GLY A 58 58.41 32.55 -28.17
N SER A 59 59.49 32.71 -28.94
CA SER A 59 60.77 32.01 -28.72
C SER A 59 61.74 32.75 -27.78
N GLY A 60 61.41 33.97 -27.36
CA GLY A 60 62.25 34.85 -26.53
C GLY A 60 61.80 34.96 -25.07
N LYS A 61 62.36 35.90 -24.31
CA LYS A 61 61.80 36.29 -23.01
C LYS A 61 60.64 37.27 -23.24
N GLN A 62 59.53 37.12 -22.54
CA GLN A 62 58.37 38.00 -22.71
C GLN A 62 58.63 39.32 -21.99
N TYR A 63 58.59 40.44 -22.71
CA TYR A 63 58.83 41.76 -22.11
C TYR A 63 57.64 42.19 -21.26
N VAL A 64 57.90 42.58 -20.00
CA VAL A 64 56.88 42.98 -19.02
C VAL A 64 56.72 44.50 -18.99
N GLY A 65 57.84 45.21 -19.01
CA GLY A 65 57.88 46.65 -18.84
C GLY A 65 59.26 47.13 -18.42
N LYS A 66 59.43 48.44 -18.27
CA LYS A 66 60.70 49.06 -17.89
C LYS A 66 60.51 49.92 -16.66
N LEU A 67 61.41 49.76 -15.70
CA LEU A 67 61.52 50.67 -14.56
C LEU A 67 62.60 51.70 -14.85
N HIS A 68 62.32 52.95 -14.49
CA HIS A 68 63.24 54.05 -14.70
C HIS A 68 63.21 55.01 -13.51
N SER A 69 64.39 55.44 -13.06
CA SER A 69 64.56 56.44 -12.01
C SER A 69 64.92 57.79 -12.63
N ASP A 70 64.36 58.87 -12.10
CA ASP A 70 64.70 60.25 -12.48
C ASP A 70 66.14 60.65 -12.11
N MET A 71 66.81 59.83 -11.31
CA MET A 71 68.23 60.00 -10.96
C MET A 71 69.17 59.31 -11.95
N ASP A 72 68.64 58.61 -12.95
CA ASP A 72 69.41 57.87 -13.95
C ASP A 72 69.96 58.83 -15.02
N SER A 73 71.24 59.14 -14.94
CA SER A 73 71.96 59.98 -15.92
C SER A 73 72.37 59.24 -17.20
N GLU A 74 71.89 58.01 -17.41
CA GLU A 74 72.23 57.11 -18.53
C GLU A 74 73.73 56.80 -18.67
N ASP A 75 74.54 57.12 -17.65
CA ASP A 75 75.98 56.90 -17.56
C ASP A 75 76.32 55.51 -16.98
N GLY A 76 75.30 54.71 -16.65
CA GLY A 76 75.43 53.37 -16.08
C GLY A 76 75.82 53.35 -14.59
N SER A 77 75.65 54.48 -13.89
CA SER A 77 75.92 54.62 -12.45
C SER A 77 74.84 54.00 -11.56
N ILE A 78 73.64 53.77 -12.10
CA ILE A 78 72.51 53.14 -11.40
C ILE A 78 72.48 51.63 -11.69
N LYS A 79 72.03 50.87 -10.69
CA LYS A 79 71.70 49.46 -10.78
C LYS A 79 70.27 49.24 -10.29
N TYR A 80 69.42 48.69 -11.15
CA TYR A 80 68.06 48.28 -10.80
C TYR A 80 68.06 46.89 -10.16
N VAL A 81 67.30 46.71 -9.08
CA VAL A 81 67.20 45.45 -8.33
C VAL A 81 65.73 45.10 -8.13
N LEU A 82 65.36 43.90 -8.56
CA LEU A 82 64.02 43.32 -8.42
C LEU A 82 64.00 42.29 -7.28
N THR A 83 62.97 42.33 -6.45
CA THR A 83 62.74 41.42 -5.32
C THR A 83 61.24 41.08 -5.23
N GLY A 84 60.85 40.05 -4.48
CA GLY A 84 59.45 39.63 -4.33
C GLY A 84 59.12 38.33 -5.07
N ASP A 85 57.85 38.13 -5.38
CA ASP A 85 57.32 36.86 -5.91
C ASP A 85 57.85 36.54 -7.31
N GLY A 86 58.70 35.53 -7.42
CA GLY A 86 59.26 35.09 -8.70
C GLY A 86 60.42 35.94 -9.23
N ALA A 87 60.92 36.89 -8.45
CA ALA A 87 62.10 37.67 -8.81
C ALA A 87 63.35 36.78 -8.94
N GLY A 88 64.05 36.87 -10.07
CA GLY A 88 65.27 36.11 -10.37
C GLY A 88 65.04 34.69 -10.90
N THR A 89 63.82 34.14 -10.77
CA THR A 89 63.45 32.83 -11.33
C THR A 89 62.49 32.97 -12.51
N ILE A 90 61.42 33.73 -12.31
CA ILE A 90 60.33 33.94 -13.28
C ILE A 90 60.50 35.29 -13.97
N PHE A 91 60.82 36.32 -13.19
CA PHE A 91 60.99 37.69 -13.67
C PHE A 91 62.43 38.13 -13.47
N GLU A 92 63.05 38.58 -14.55
CA GLU A 92 64.43 39.06 -14.58
C GLU A 92 64.43 40.53 -15.00
N ILE A 93 65.17 41.36 -14.26
CA ILE A 93 65.38 42.77 -14.60
C ILE A 93 66.79 42.95 -15.14
N ASP A 94 66.96 43.66 -16.26
CA ASP A 94 68.28 44.10 -16.68
C ASP A 94 68.77 45.20 -15.73
N GLU A 95 69.93 44.95 -15.12
CA GLU A 95 70.49 45.82 -14.09
C GLU A 95 70.81 47.24 -14.62
N LYS A 96 71.05 47.37 -15.93
CA LYS A 96 71.41 48.64 -16.58
C LYS A 96 70.22 49.35 -17.19
N SER A 97 69.39 48.66 -17.98
CA SER A 97 68.27 49.31 -18.66
C SER A 97 67.03 49.43 -17.76
N GLY A 98 66.86 48.55 -16.77
CA GLY A 98 65.64 48.46 -15.98
C GLY A 98 64.51 47.70 -16.68
N ASP A 99 64.78 47.04 -17.81
CA ASP A 99 63.80 46.22 -18.54
C ASP A 99 63.53 44.91 -17.80
N ILE A 100 62.26 44.65 -17.51
CA ILE A 100 61.79 43.42 -16.87
C ILE A 100 61.28 42.46 -17.93
N HIS A 101 61.72 41.22 -17.85
CA HIS A 101 61.29 40.14 -18.73
C HIS A 101 60.83 38.92 -17.92
N ALA A 102 59.78 38.25 -18.38
CA ALA A 102 59.41 36.92 -17.93
C ALA A 102 60.25 35.87 -18.70
N THR A 103 60.90 34.97 -17.97
CA THR A 103 61.84 33.97 -18.50
C THR A 103 61.19 32.64 -18.83
N ARG A 104 59.95 32.43 -18.35
CA ARG A 104 59.16 31.21 -18.56
C ARG A 104 57.74 31.57 -18.98
N ARG A 105 57.04 30.59 -19.54
CA ARG A 105 55.59 30.68 -19.77
C ARG A 105 54.86 30.73 -18.42
N LEU A 106 53.82 31.54 -18.38
CA LEU A 106 52.98 31.76 -17.21
C LEU A 106 51.59 31.27 -17.55
N ASP A 107 50.93 30.70 -16.54
CA ASP A 107 49.58 30.16 -16.55
C ASP A 107 48.84 30.87 -15.41
N ARG A 108 47.69 31.48 -15.74
CA ARG A 108 46.86 32.27 -14.84
C ARG A 108 46.14 31.35 -13.85
N GLU A 109 45.68 30.19 -14.28
CA GLU A 109 45.04 29.15 -13.46
C GLU A 109 46.02 28.62 -12.39
N GLU A 110 47.33 28.58 -12.70
CA GLU A 110 48.36 28.32 -11.69
C GLU A 110 48.53 29.51 -10.74
N LYS A 111 48.74 30.73 -11.27
CA LYS A 111 48.90 31.95 -10.46
C LYS A 111 48.56 33.24 -11.22
N ALA A 112 47.40 33.81 -10.92
CA ALA A 112 46.83 34.99 -11.58
C ALA A 112 47.59 36.33 -11.36
N SER A 113 48.39 36.47 -10.29
CA SER A 113 49.17 37.69 -10.08
C SER A 113 50.42 37.50 -9.23
N TYR A 114 51.42 38.34 -9.48
CA TYR A 114 52.71 38.35 -8.80
C TYR A 114 52.98 39.74 -8.23
N THR A 115 53.27 39.82 -6.93
CA THR A 115 53.64 41.09 -6.28
C THR A 115 55.16 41.17 -6.17
N LEU A 116 55.73 42.15 -6.86
CA LEU A 116 57.18 42.39 -6.93
C LEU A 116 57.51 43.77 -6.36
N SER A 117 58.72 43.91 -5.85
CA SER A 117 59.26 45.14 -5.29
C SER A 117 60.57 45.49 -5.97
N ALA A 118 60.68 46.69 -6.52
CA ALA A 118 61.89 47.16 -7.18
C ALA A 118 62.51 48.37 -6.48
N LYS A 119 63.84 48.42 -6.49
CA LYS A 119 64.64 49.54 -5.96
C LYS A 119 65.78 49.88 -6.92
N ALA A 120 66.19 51.14 -6.92
CA ALA A 120 67.37 51.60 -7.66
C ALA A 120 68.49 51.94 -6.67
N ILE A 121 69.69 51.41 -6.91
CA ILE A 121 70.87 51.63 -6.08
C ILE A 121 72.02 52.18 -6.91
N ASN A 122 72.92 52.94 -6.30
CA ASN A 122 74.16 53.34 -6.95
C ASN A 122 75.08 52.11 -7.06
N LYS A 123 75.57 51.85 -8.27
CA LYS A 123 76.36 50.65 -8.60
C LYS A 123 77.69 50.57 -7.85
N THR A 124 78.31 51.71 -7.54
CA THR A 124 79.66 51.79 -6.96
C THR A 124 79.64 51.94 -5.44
N SER A 125 78.69 52.73 -4.91
CA SER A 125 78.58 52.98 -3.46
C SER A 125 77.57 52.07 -2.75
N GLY A 126 76.70 51.38 -3.49
CA GLY A 126 75.61 50.57 -2.94
C GLY A 126 74.50 51.38 -2.25
N GLN A 127 74.56 52.73 -2.33
CA GLN A 127 73.59 53.61 -1.72
C GLN A 127 72.24 53.49 -2.42
N VAL A 128 71.16 53.36 -1.65
CA VAL A 128 69.79 53.35 -2.17
C VAL A 128 69.45 54.74 -2.71
N LEU A 129 69.25 54.82 -4.03
CA LEU A 129 68.87 56.06 -4.73
C LEU A 129 67.36 56.22 -4.73
N GLU A 130 66.63 55.12 -4.98
CA GLU A 130 65.18 55.04 -4.87
C GLU A 130 64.75 54.01 -3.84
N ARG A 131 63.74 54.36 -3.04
CA ARG A 131 63.14 53.41 -2.09
C ARG A 131 62.47 52.27 -2.85
N ALA A 132 62.38 51.11 -2.20
CA ALA A 132 61.66 49.97 -2.72
C ALA A 132 60.19 50.35 -2.95
N SER A 133 59.65 49.98 -4.11
CA SER A 133 58.24 50.16 -4.44
C SER A 133 57.65 48.88 -5.00
N ASP A 134 56.46 48.58 -4.52
CA ASP A 134 55.72 47.40 -4.91
C ASP A 134 54.88 47.67 -6.15
N PHE A 135 54.84 46.70 -7.04
CA PHE A 135 53.99 46.65 -8.21
C PHE A 135 53.50 45.23 -8.43
N VAL A 136 52.35 45.09 -9.08
CA VAL A 136 51.71 43.80 -9.33
C VAL A 136 51.77 43.47 -10.81
N ILE A 137 52.33 42.33 -11.16
CA ILE A 137 52.17 41.76 -12.49
C ILE A 137 50.89 40.94 -12.49
N LYS A 138 49.89 41.37 -13.24
CA LYS A 138 48.64 40.62 -13.47
C LYS A 138 48.76 39.82 -14.76
N ILE A 139 48.32 38.58 -14.72
CA ILE A 139 48.28 37.71 -15.89
C ILE A 139 46.91 37.85 -16.55
N HIS A 140 46.90 38.11 -17.85
CA HIS A 140 45.71 38.14 -18.68
C HIS A 140 45.37 36.73 -19.14
N ASP A 141 44.10 36.41 -18.94
CA ASP A 141 43.44 35.18 -19.32
C ASP A 141 43.41 34.97 -20.84
N ILE A 142 43.56 33.73 -21.27
CA ILE A 142 43.26 33.19 -22.59
C ILE A 142 42.24 32.07 -22.38
N ASN A 143 41.27 31.95 -23.29
CA ASN A 143 40.30 30.86 -23.26
C ASN A 143 40.93 29.52 -23.67
N ASP A 144 41.70 28.88 -22.78
CA ASP A 144 42.43 27.64 -23.03
C ASP A 144 41.90 26.44 -22.21
N ASN A 145 40.98 26.66 -21.28
CA ASN A 145 40.29 25.58 -20.59
C ASN A 145 38.88 25.38 -21.15
N GLU A 146 38.52 24.12 -21.39
CA GLU A 146 37.15 23.79 -21.78
C GLU A 146 36.24 23.64 -20.56
N PRO A 147 34.92 23.94 -20.70
CA PRO A 147 33.95 23.74 -19.64
C PRO A 147 33.89 22.29 -19.18
N LYS A 148 33.96 22.03 -17.86
CA LYS A 148 33.88 20.68 -17.29
C LYS A 148 32.62 20.49 -16.46
N PHE A 149 31.83 19.48 -16.79
CA PHE A 149 30.67 19.09 -15.99
C PHE A 149 31.08 18.45 -14.67
N SER A 150 30.28 18.63 -13.62
CA SER A 150 30.54 17.99 -12.32
C SER A 150 30.51 16.45 -12.36
N LYS A 151 29.84 15.87 -13.37
CA LYS A 151 29.72 14.43 -13.63
C LYS A 151 29.65 14.19 -15.13
N ASP A 152 30.20 13.07 -15.60
CA ASP A 152 30.09 12.64 -17.00
C ASP A 152 28.68 12.12 -17.34
N THR A 153 28.00 11.53 -16.34
CA THR A 153 26.64 10.99 -16.48
C THR A 153 25.76 11.39 -15.31
N TYR A 154 24.58 11.94 -15.63
CA TYR A 154 23.52 12.26 -14.69
C TYR A 154 22.34 11.30 -14.87
N VAL A 155 21.65 11.00 -13.77
CA VAL A 155 20.44 10.17 -13.78
C VAL A 155 19.30 11.00 -13.19
N ALA A 156 18.20 11.09 -13.92
CA ALA A 156 17.02 11.81 -13.50
C ALA A 156 15.76 10.98 -13.78
N SER A 157 14.67 11.36 -13.13
CA SER A 157 13.36 10.79 -13.38
C SER A 157 12.31 11.89 -13.42
N VAL A 158 11.28 11.69 -14.23
CA VAL A 158 10.15 12.62 -14.36
C VAL A 158 8.88 11.81 -14.56
N PRO A 159 7.76 12.14 -13.89
CA PRO A 159 6.48 11.48 -14.15
C PRO A 159 6.09 11.59 -15.62
N GLU A 160 5.57 10.51 -16.18
CA GLU A 160 4.97 10.56 -17.51
C GLU A 160 3.76 11.52 -17.54
N MET A 161 3.33 11.91 -18.74
CA MET A 161 2.28 12.91 -18.95
C MET A 161 2.52 14.26 -18.22
N SER A 162 3.75 14.53 -17.78
CA SER A 162 4.12 15.82 -17.21
C SER A 162 3.85 16.94 -18.19
N ASN A 163 3.33 18.06 -17.68
CA ASN A 163 3.10 19.27 -18.46
C ASN A 163 4.39 19.76 -19.12
N VAL A 164 4.27 20.42 -20.28
CA VAL A 164 5.41 21.08 -20.93
C VAL A 164 6.01 22.11 -19.97
N GLY A 165 7.33 22.09 -19.80
CA GLY A 165 8.06 22.93 -18.87
C GLY A 165 8.26 22.34 -17.48
N ALA A 166 7.86 21.09 -17.23
CA ALA A 166 8.13 20.40 -15.97
C ALA A 166 9.63 20.28 -15.73
N PHE A 167 10.06 20.55 -14.48
CA PHE A 167 11.46 20.46 -14.08
C PHE A 167 11.89 18.99 -14.03
N VAL A 168 13.02 18.67 -14.68
CA VAL A 168 13.61 17.32 -14.65
C VAL A 168 14.84 17.31 -13.74
N MET A 169 15.83 18.14 -14.06
CA MET A 169 17.10 18.21 -13.33
C MET A 169 17.85 19.50 -13.70
N ARG A 170 18.78 19.95 -12.85
CA ARG A 170 19.77 20.98 -13.18
C ARG A 170 21.14 20.35 -13.31
N VAL A 171 21.82 20.59 -14.43
CA VAL A 171 23.22 20.23 -14.64
C VAL A 171 24.12 21.45 -14.44
N THR A 172 25.35 21.22 -13.99
CA THR A 172 26.31 22.30 -13.74
C THR A 172 27.66 21.93 -14.33
N ALA A 173 28.18 22.83 -15.14
CA ALA A 173 29.57 22.85 -15.60
C ALA A 173 30.31 24.05 -15.01
N THR A 174 31.62 23.92 -14.90
CA THR A 174 32.54 24.95 -14.42
C THR A 174 33.64 25.12 -15.44
N ASP A 175 33.99 26.37 -15.70
CA ASP A 175 35.18 26.74 -16.48
C ASP A 175 36.28 27.21 -15.53
N ALA A 176 37.54 26.96 -15.89
CA ALA A 176 38.68 27.40 -15.08
C ALA A 176 39.11 28.84 -15.39
N ASP A 177 38.76 29.34 -16.58
CA ASP A 177 39.18 30.65 -17.09
C ASP A 177 38.54 31.83 -16.32
N ASP A 178 38.93 33.07 -16.63
CA ASP A 178 38.37 34.28 -16.01
C ASP A 178 37.01 34.67 -16.59
N GLU A 179 35.97 34.76 -15.76
CA GLU A 179 34.64 35.23 -16.20
C GLU A 179 34.66 36.73 -16.59
N SER A 180 35.53 37.52 -15.95
CA SER A 180 35.58 38.97 -16.15
C SER A 180 36.31 39.40 -17.42
N TYR A 181 37.09 38.49 -18.01
CA TYR A 181 37.89 38.76 -19.20
C TYR A 181 37.22 38.12 -20.43
N GLY A 182 36.75 38.93 -21.37
CA GLY A 182 36.27 38.44 -22.68
C GLY A 182 35.02 37.55 -22.67
N ASN A 183 34.43 37.26 -21.50
CA ASN A 183 33.46 36.18 -21.28
C ASN A 183 34.05 34.76 -21.41
N SER A 184 35.38 34.56 -21.23
CA SER A 184 36.03 33.24 -21.36
C SER A 184 35.26 32.20 -20.55
N ALA A 185 35.11 32.38 -19.24
CA ALA A 185 34.37 31.42 -18.40
C ALA A 185 32.83 31.50 -18.45
N LYS A 186 32.23 32.31 -19.35
CA LYS A 186 30.76 32.47 -19.39
C LYS A 186 30.12 31.34 -20.19
N LEU A 187 29.45 30.45 -19.48
CA LEU A 187 28.85 29.25 -20.05
C LEU A 187 27.46 29.46 -20.62
N VAL A 188 27.19 28.79 -21.75
CA VAL A 188 25.86 28.62 -22.34
C VAL A 188 25.58 27.13 -22.55
N TYR A 189 24.49 26.66 -21.96
CA TYR A 189 24.04 25.28 -22.08
C TYR A 189 23.16 25.06 -23.32
N SER A 190 23.36 23.95 -24.02
CA SER A 190 22.54 23.53 -25.16
C SER A 190 22.36 22.01 -25.21
N ILE A 191 21.37 21.53 -25.97
CA ILE A 191 21.13 20.09 -26.17
C ILE A 191 21.69 19.69 -27.53
N LEU A 192 22.62 18.73 -27.55
CA LEU A 192 23.12 18.12 -28.79
C LEU A 192 22.22 16.96 -29.25
N GLN A 193 21.72 16.16 -28.30
CA GLN A 193 20.84 15.03 -28.57
C GLN A 193 19.77 14.94 -27.48
N GLY A 194 18.51 14.71 -27.84
CA GLY A 194 17.39 14.64 -26.90
C GLY A 194 16.21 15.55 -27.25
N GLN A 195 16.40 16.47 -28.20
CA GLN A 195 15.30 17.15 -28.88
C GLN A 195 14.49 16.13 -29.71
N PRO A 196 13.17 16.31 -29.86
CA PRO A 196 12.34 17.42 -29.35
C PRO A 196 11.82 17.22 -27.91
N TYR A 197 12.17 16.14 -27.21
CA TYR A 197 11.52 15.76 -25.94
C TYR A 197 11.86 16.66 -24.75
N PHE A 198 13.07 17.19 -24.70
CA PHE A 198 13.55 18.04 -23.60
C PHE A 198 14.10 19.37 -24.12
N SER A 199 14.06 20.37 -23.25
CA SER A 199 14.71 21.67 -23.41
C SER A 199 15.67 21.92 -22.26
N VAL A 200 16.70 22.74 -22.49
CA VAL A 200 17.63 23.20 -21.45
C VAL A 200 17.62 24.72 -21.42
N GLU A 201 17.58 25.28 -20.22
CA GLU A 201 17.70 26.71 -20.01
C GLU A 201 19.17 27.13 -20.19
N PRO A 202 19.48 28.06 -21.13
CA PRO A 202 20.85 28.30 -21.56
C PRO A 202 21.78 28.87 -20.48
N GLU A 203 21.26 29.60 -19.49
CA GLU A 203 22.06 30.24 -18.44
C GLU A 203 22.17 29.38 -17.17
N THR A 204 21.12 28.61 -16.85
CA THR A 204 21.01 27.91 -15.56
C THR A 204 21.32 26.42 -15.64
N GLY A 205 21.35 25.83 -16.84
CA GLY A 205 21.50 24.39 -17.05
C GLY A 205 20.29 23.57 -16.57
N VAL A 206 19.13 24.20 -16.39
CA VAL A 206 17.89 23.51 -15.98
C VAL A 206 17.25 22.82 -17.18
N ILE A 207 17.11 21.51 -17.09
CA ILE A 207 16.45 20.66 -18.10
C ILE A 207 14.96 20.56 -17.77
N ARG A 208 14.12 20.80 -18.78
CA ARG A 208 12.66 20.73 -18.69
C ARG A 208 12.07 19.84 -19.79
N THR A 209 10.86 19.35 -19.58
CA THR A 209 10.08 18.68 -20.62
C THR A 209 9.68 19.68 -21.70
N ALA A 210 9.84 19.32 -22.98
CA ALA A 210 9.50 20.16 -24.12
C ALA A 210 8.32 19.62 -24.95
N LEU A 211 8.01 18.32 -24.81
CA LEU A 211 6.83 17.71 -25.44
C LEU A 211 5.78 17.31 -24.40
N PRO A 212 4.48 17.51 -24.71
CA PRO A 212 3.40 16.96 -23.91
C PRO A 212 3.25 15.45 -24.18
N ASN A 213 2.51 14.76 -23.31
CA ASN A 213 2.07 13.37 -23.50
C ASN A 213 3.22 12.39 -23.78
N MET A 214 4.35 12.58 -23.10
CA MET A 214 5.39 11.55 -23.03
C MET A 214 4.84 10.41 -22.17
N ILE A 215 4.65 9.24 -22.78
CA ILE A 215 4.00 8.06 -22.18
C ILE A 215 5.07 6.97 -22.00
N ARG A 216 5.12 6.39 -20.81
CA ARG A 216 6.13 5.40 -20.41
C ARG A 216 6.00 4.11 -21.22
N GLU A 217 4.77 3.66 -21.46
CA GLU A 217 4.43 2.42 -22.20
C GLU A 217 4.97 2.45 -23.65
N ASN A 218 5.11 3.65 -24.23
CA ASN A 218 5.71 3.82 -25.54
C ASN A 218 7.23 3.85 -25.47
N ARG A 219 7.78 4.58 -24.49
CA ARG A 219 9.22 4.70 -24.28
C ARG A 219 9.53 5.17 -22.85
N GLU A 220 10.14 4.30 -22.06
CA GLU A 220 10.49 4.60 -20.66
C GLU A 220 11.82 5.36 -20.51
N HIS A 221 12.79 5.09 -21.39
CA HIS A 221 14.16 5.60 -21.23
C HIS A 221 14.54 6.59 -22.33
N TYR A 222 15.02 7.75 -21.88
CA TYR A 222 15.54 8.82 -22.72
C TYR A 222 16.98 9.13 -22.36
N GLN A 223 17.78 9.38 -23.39
CA GLN A 223 19.17 9.81 -23.23
C GLN A 223 19.30 11.20 -23.86
N VAL A 224 19.79 12.15 -23.07
CA VAL A 224 19.99 13.54 -23.48
C VAL A 224 21.47 13.88 -23.34
N VAL A 225 22.07 14.39 -24.41
CA VAL A 225 23.47 14.87 -24.39
C VAL A 225 23.43 16.39 -24.29
N ILE A 226 23.92 16.91 -23.17
CA ILE A 226 24.02 18.35 -22.89
C ILE A 226 25.43 18.81 -23.23
N GLN A 227 25.52 19.98 -23.85
CA GLN A 227 26.76 20.70 -24.09
C GLN A 227 26.79 21.97 -23.24
N ALA A 228 27.91 22.24 -22.61
CA ALA A 228 28.24 23.56 -22.06
C ALA A 228 29.31 24.16 -22.95
N LYS A 229 29.07 25.38 -23.46
CA LYS A 229 29.99 26.09 -24.33
C LYS A 229 30.39 27.41 -23.69
N ASP A 230 31.68 27.67 -23.64
CA ASP A 230 32.28 28.89 -23.10
C ASP A 230 32.04 30.10 -24.02
N MET A 231 32.66 31.25 -23.73
CA MET A 231 32.62 32.45 -24.59
C MET A 231 31.18 32.89 -24.92
N ALA A 232 30.27 32.73 -23.96
CA ALA A 232 28.83 32.97 -24.13
C ALA A 232 28.20 32.22 -25.33
N GLY A 233 28.73 31.06 -25.69
CA GLY A 233 28.26 30.21 -26.79
C GLY A 233 28.70 30.64 -28.19
N GLN A 234 29.59 31.63 -28.32
CA GLN A 234 30.02 32.17 -29.62
C GLN A 234 30.76 31.16 -30.51
N MET A 235 30.83 31.42 -31.82
CA MET A 235 31.65 30.62 -32.74
C MET A 235 33.14 30.84 -32.42
N GLY A 236 33.81 29.80 -31.92
CA GLY A 236 35.21 29.87 -31.46
C GLY A 236 35.41 29.34 -30.04
N GLY A 237 34.34 29.28 -29.24
CA GLY A 237 34.40 28.77 -27.87
C GLY A 237 34.59 27.25 -27.75
N LEU A 238 35.27 26.80 -26.70
CA LEU A 238 35.44 25.39 -26.34
C LEU A 238 34.16 24.84 -25.69
N SER A 239 34.01 23.52 -25.70
CA SER A 239 32.77 22.90 -25.23
C SER A 239 32.99 21.58 -24.54
N GLY A 240 32.44 21.44 -23.33
CA GLY A 240 32.28 20.17 -22.65
C GLY A 240 30.94 19.53 -22.96
N THR A 241 30.85 18.20 -22.82
CA THR A 241 29.59 17.46 -22.96
C THR A 241 29.36 16.52 -21.79
N ALA A 242 28.10 16.29 -21.44
CA ALA A 242 27.69 15.30 -20.43
C ALA A 242 26.38 14.62 -20.85
N THR A 243 26.21 13.38 -20.40
CA THR A 243 25.02 12.57 -20.72
C THR A 243 24.04 12.56 -19.55
N VAL A 244 22.74 12.69 -19.83
CA VAL A 244 21.65 12.64 -18.85
C VAL A 244 20.71 11.52 -19.24
N ASN A 245 20.66 10.48 -18.41
CA ASN A 245 19.72 9.37 -18.56
C ASN A 245 18.45 9.68 -17.77
N ILE A 246 17.33 9.86 -18.48
CA ILE A 246 16.04 10.24 -17.93
C ILE A 246 15.11 9.05 -18.01
N THR A 247 14.51 8.69 -16.87
CA THR A 247 13.52 7.61 -16.75
C THR A 247 12.13 8.21 -16.53
N LEU A 248 11.14 7.79 -17.31
CA LEU A 248 9.75 8.16 -17.04
C LEU A 248 9.21 7.34 -15.88
N LEU A 249 8.71 8.03 -14.84
CA LEU A 249 8.00 7.38 -13.74
C LEU A 249 6.56 7.11 -14.16
N ASP A 250 6.09 5.92 -13.80
CA ASP A 250 4.76 5.44 -14.05
C ASP A 250 3.71 6.24 -13.28
N VAL A 251 2.59 6.52 -13.92
CA VAL A 251 1.44 7.23 -13.35
C VAL A 251 0.18 6.47 -13.75
N ASN A 252 -0.81 6.36 -12.85
CA ASN A 252 -2.05 5.66 -13.15
C ASN A 252 -2.87 6.39 -14.24
N ASN A 253 -2.60 6.08 -15.49
CA ASN A 253 -3.20 6.69 -16.67
C ASN A 253 -3.91 5.66 -17.56
N SER A 254 -3.72 4.36 -17.29
CA SER A 254 -4.26 3.27 -18.09
C SER A 254 -5.23 2.42 -17.26
N PRO A 255 -6.53 2.76 -17.25
CA PRO A 255 -7.49 2.03 -16.42
C PRO A 255 -7.63 0.56 -16.84
N PRO A 256 -7.91 -0.37 -15.90
CA PRO A 256 -7.97 -1.80 -16.16
C PRO A 256 -9.15 -2.12 -17.08
N ARG A 257 -8.90 -2.99 -18.07
CA ARG A 257 -9.91 -3.39 -19.06
C ARG A 257 -10.02 -4.89 -19.17
N PHE A 258 -11.24 -5.41 -19.15
CA PHE A 258 -11.48 -6.81 -19.45
C PHE A 258 -11.31 -7.06 -20.96
N PRO A 259 -10.51 -8.07 -21.36
CA PRO A 259 -10.40 -8.45 -22.77
C PRO A 259 -11.73 -8.90 -23.40
N HIS A 260 -12.64 -9.41 -22.58
CA HIS A 260 -13.96 -9.89 -23.01
C HIS A 260 -15.06 -9.30 -22.13
N ASN A 261 -16.19 -8.96 -22.74
CA ASN A 261 -17.37 -8.47 -22.02
C ASN A 261 -18.15 -9.59 -21.31
N ILE A 262 -18.01 -10.84 -21.79
CA ILE A 262 -18.71 -12.01 -21.27
C ILE A 262 -17.70 -13.15 -21.06
N TYR A 263 -17.71 -13.73 -19.86
CA TYR A 263 -16.95 -14.93 -19.51
C TYR A 263 -17.91 -16.10 -19.28
N HIS A 264 -17.54 -17.28 -19.76
CA HIS A 264 -18.29 -18.52 -19.56
C HIS A 264 -17.48 -19.45 -18.67
N LEU A 265 -18.03 -19.79 -17.51
CA LEU A 265 -17.46 -20.73 -16.55
C LEU A 265 -18.45 -21.86 -16.28
N THR A 266 -17.92 -23.00 -15.85
CA THR A 266 -18.71 -24.18 -15.51
C THR A 266 -18.29 -24.70 -14.15
N THR A 267 -19.24 -25.06 -13.30
CA THR A 267 -18.98 -25.69 -12.00
C THR A 267 -19.96 -26.83 -11.77
N PRO A 268 -19.52 -27.96 -11.20
CA PRO A 268 -20.46 -28.99 -10.74
C PRO A 268 -21.27 -28.47 -9.55
N GLU A 269 -22.48 -28.99 -9.36
CA GLU A 269 -23.28 -28.66 -8.18
C GLU A 269 -22.69 -29.21 -6.88
N SER A 270 -21.99 -30.35 -6.98
CA SER A 270 -21.24 -30.97 -5.88
C SER A 270 -19.99 -30.19 -5.46
N ALA A 271 -19.75 -29.01 -6.04
CA ALA A 271 -18.65 -28.13 -5.66
C ALA A 271 -18.78 -27.68 -4.19
N GLU A 272 -17.75 -27.96 -3.39
CA GLU A 272 -17.72 -27.58 -1.99
C GLU A 272 -17.70 -26.05 -1.80
N VAL A 273 -18.29 -25.58 -0.70
CA VAL A 273 -18.21 -24.17 -0.30
C VAL A 273 -16.75 -23.78 -0.07
N GLY A 274 -16.31 -22.71 -0.73
CA GLY A 274 -14.94 -22.22 -0.75
C GLY A 274 -14.11 -22.66 -1.97
N SER A 275 -14.61 -23.62 -2.76
CA SER A 275 -13.93 -24.07 -3.97
C SER A 275 -13.92 -22.98 -5.07
N SER A 276 -12.87 -23.01 -5.91
CA SER A 276 -12.69 -22.06 -7.00
C SER A 276 -13.47 -22.51 -8.24
N VAL A 277 -14.37 -21.66 -8.72
CA VAL A 277 -15.15 -21.86 -9.97
C VAL A 277 -14.31 -21.52 -11.20
N GLY A 278 -13.51 -20.45 -11.10
CA GLY A 278 -12.70 -19.98 -12.21
C GLY A 278 -12.05 -18.64 -11.92
N ARG A 279 -11.19 -18.22 -12.85
CA ARG A 279 -10.38 -17.00 -12.74
C ARG A 279 -10.67 -16.10 -13.93
N ILE A 280 -10.78 -14.81 -13.68
CA ILE A 280 -10.90 -13.78 -14.70
C ILE A 280 -9.80 -12.74 -14.51
N LYS A 281 -9.30 -12.19 -15.62
CA LYS A 281 -8.22 -11.21 -15.60
C LYS A 281 -8.58 -10.02 -16.49
N ALA A 282 -8.44 -8.83 -15.93
CA ALA A 282 -8.38 -7.59 -16.67
C ALA A 282 -6.91 -7.24 -16.95
N ASN A 283 -6.69 -6.45 -17.99
CA ASN A 283 -5.38 -5.98 -18.39
C ASN A 283 -5.26 -4.50 -18.01
N ASP A 284 -4.16 -4.18 -17.35
CA ASP A 284 -3.73 -2.84 -16.98
C ASP A 284 -2.32 -2.65 -17.53
N ALA A 285 -2.06 -1.50 -18.16
CA ALA A 285 -0.79 -1.23 -18.84
C ALA A 285 0.24 -0.51 -17.94
N ASP A 286 -0.21 0.01 -16.81
CA ASP A 286 0.62 0.72 -15.83
C ASP A 286 1.56 -0.28 -15.12
N ALA A 287 2.38 0.21 -14.19
CA ALA A 287 3.37 -0.59 -13.48
C ALA A 287 3.27 -0.46 -11.95
N GLY A 288 3.68 -1.52 -11.26
CA GLY A 288 3.75 -1.54 -9.79
C GLY A 288 2.39 -1.29 -9.14
N VAL A 289 2.33 -0.28 -8.27
CA VAL A 289 1.12 0.05 -7.50
C VAL A 289 0.00 0.64 -8.35
N ASN A 290 0.31 1.26 -9.48
CA ASN A 290 -0.70 1.87 -10.34
C ASN A 290 -1.51 0.79 -11.10
N ALA A 291 -0.86 -0.31 -11.48
CA ALA A 291 -1.51 -1.47 -12.09
C ALA A 291 -2.15 -2.47 -11.09
N GLU A 292 -2.15 -2.16 -9.79
CA GLU A 292 -2.80 -3.01 -8.81
C GLU A 292 -4.33 -2.88 -8.94
N MET A 293 -4.98 -4.03 -9.13
CA MET A 293 -6.40 -4.14 -9.42
C MET A 293 -7.14 -4.76 -8.25
N TRP A 294 -8.41 -4.40 -8.11
CA TRP A 294 -9.34 -4.97 -7.15
C TRP A 294 -10.60 -5.43 -7.87
N TYR A 295 -10.97 -6.69 -7.70
CA TYR A 295 -12.16 -7.28 -8.31
C TYR A 295 -13.29 -7.40 -7.29
N SER A 296 -14.51 -7.12 -7.72
CA SER A 296 -15.72 -7.26 -6.90
C SER A 296 -16.93 -7.69 -7.72
N ILE A 297 -17.92 -8.29 -7.05
CA ILE A 297 -19.22 -8.62 -7.66
C ILE A 297 -20.18 -7.47 -7.34
N LEU A 298 -20.67 -6.78 -8.35
CA LEU A 298 -21.65 -5.69 -8.21
C LEU A 298 -23.07 -6.23 -8.08
N GLU A 299 -23.44 -7.12 -9.00
CA GLU A 299 -24.80 -7.66 -9.09
C GLU A 299 -24.73 -9.16 -9.37
N SER A 300 -25.64 -9.91 -8.78
CA SER A 300 -25.80 -11.34 -9.03
C SER A 300 -27.28 -11.67 -9.06
N ASP A 301 -27.65 -12.54 -9.99
CA ASP A 301 -28.99 -13.09 -10.09
C ASP A 301 -29.28 -14.14 -8.99
N GLY A 302 -28.26 -14.63 -8.28
CA GLY A 302 -28.32 -15.44 -7.07
C GLY A 302 -27.51 -14.76 -5.95
N PRO A 303 -28.12 -13.85 -5.16
CA PRO A 303 -27.38 -13.06 -4.19
C PRO A 303 -26.69 -13.96 -3.17
N ASP A 304 -25.41 -13.68 -2.91
CA ASP A 304 -24.62 -14.35 -1.87
C ASP A 304 -24.32 -15.85 -2.15
N VAL A 305 -24.49 -16.32 -3.39
CA VAL A 305 -24.13 -17.68 -3.81
C VAL A 305 -22.65 -17.80 -4.16
N PHE A 306 -22.07 -16.77 -4.78
CA PHE A 306 -20.66 -16.70 -5.14
C PHE A 306 -19.95 -15.54 -4.43
N SER A 307 -18.67 -15.73 -4.16
CA SER A 307 -17.75 -14.69 -3.70
C SER A 307 -16.60 -14.49 -4.69
N MET A 308 -15.97 -13.33 -4.63
CA MET A 308 -14.83 -12.99 -5.46
C MET A 308 -13.70 -12.48 -4.59
N VAL A 309 -12.50 -12.94 -4.86
CA VAL A 309 -11.26 -12.53 -4.17
C VAL A 309 -10.22 -12.21 -5.23
N THR A 310 -9.49 -11.12 -5.02
CA THR A 310 -8.35 -10.78 -5.87
C THR A 310 -7.11 -11.56 -5.41
N ASP A 311 -6.49 -12.30 -6.33
CA ASP A 311 -5.19 -12.93 -6.09
C ASP A 311 -4.09 -11.86 -6.13
N ALA A 312 -3.46 -11.59 -4.99
CA ALA A 312 -2.43 -10.56 -4.86
C ALA A 312 -1.22 -10.80 -5.78
N THR A 313 -0.95 -12.06 -6.15
CA THR A 313 0.23 -12.42 -6.96
C THR A 313 -0.04 -12.34 -8.46
N SER A 314 -1.16 -12.90 -8.93
CA SER A 314 -1.49 -12.94 -10.36
C SER A 314 -2.32 -11.73 -10.83
N GLN A 315 -2.86 -10.95 -9.89
CA GLN A 315 -3.79 -9.84 -10.12
C GLN A 315 -5.04 -10.30 -10.90
N GLU A 316 -5.54 -11.49 -10.55
CA GLU A 316 -6.72 -12.12 -11.13
C GLU A 316 -7.89 -12.11 -10.13
N GLY A 317 -9.11 -11.94 -10.63
CA GLY A 317 -10.32 -12.16 -9.87
C GLY A 317 -10.66 -13.64 -9.82
N VAL A 318 -10.54 -14.25 -8.64
CA VAL A 318 -10.90 -15.65 -8.39
C VAL A 318 -12.33 -15.72 -7.88
N ILE A 319 -13.19 -16.43 -8.61
CA ILE A 319 -14.60 -16.63 -8.22
C ILE A 319 -14.70 -17.94 -7.44
N THR A 320 -15.34 -17.89 -6.28
CA THR A 320 -15.47 -19.00 -5.33
C THR A 320 -16.92 -19.26 -4.96
N VAL A 321 -17.24 -20.51 -4.66
CA VAL A 321 -18.57 -20.92 -4.19
C VAL A 321 -18.75 -20.49 -2.73
N LYS A 322 -19.80 -19.74 -2.41
CA LYS A 322 -20.11 -19.30 -1.04
C LYS A 322 -21.25 -20.09 -0.39
N LYS A 323 -22.17 -20.62 -1.20
CA LYS A 323 -23.27 -21.49 -0.76
C LYS A 323 -23.33 -22.74 -1.63
N PRO A 324 -23.85 -23.87 -1.10
CA PRO A 324 -24.07 -25.07 -1.89
C PRO A 324 -24.90 -24.76 -3.14
N LEU A 325 -24.51 -25.38 -4.25
CA LEU A 325 -25.19 -25.26 -5.52
C LEU A 325 -26.19 -26.40 -5.67
N ASP A 326 -27.23 -26.18 -6.45
CA ASP A 326 -28.31 -27.13 -6.73
C ASP A 326 -28.73 -26.87 -8.18
N TYR A 327 -28.45 -27.84 -9.04
CA TYR A 327 -28.69 -27.77 -10.48
C TYR A 327 -30.18 -27.78 -10.81
N GLU A 328 -30.96 -28.60 -10.10
CA GLU A 328 -32.41 -28.76 -10.21
C GLU A 328 -33.13 -27.45 -9.94
N SER A 329 -32.66 -26.72 -8.92
CA SER A 329 -33.16 -25.40 -8.59
C SER A 329 -32.71 -24.35 -9.61
N ARG A 330 -31.41 -24.34 -9.97
CA ARG A 330 -30.88 -23.32 -10.88
C ARG A 330 -29.62 -23.74 -11.63
N ARG A 331 -29.77 -23.84 -12.94
CA ARG A 331 -28.73 -24.30 -13.88
C ARG A 331 -27.73 -23.24 -14.33
N MET A 332 -28.05 -21.97 -14.18
CA MET A 332 -27.18 -20.88 -14.64
C MET A 332 -27.30 -19.64 -13.76
N TYR A 333 -26.14 -19.06 -13.48
CA TYR A 333 -25.97 -17.79 -12.78
C TYR A 333 -25.28 -16.77 -13.66
N SER A 334 -25.67 -15.51 -13.50
CA SER A 334 -25.11 -14.36 -14.19
C SER A 334 -24.62 -13.34 -13.18
N LEU A 335 -23.30 -13.19 -13.10
CA LEU A 335 -22.63 -12.24 -12.22
C LEU A 335 -22.18 -11.03 -13.02
N ARG A 336 -22.50 -9.83 -12.56
CA ARG A 336 -21.89 -8.59 -13.05
C ARG A 336 -20.71 -8.25 -12.15
N VAL A 337 -19.52 -8.31 -12.72
CA VAL A 337 -18.25 -8.14 -11.99
C VAL A 337 -17.62 -6.81 -12.38
N GLN A 338 -16.93 -6.18 -11.44
CA GLN A 338 -16.19 -4.94 -11.65
C GLN A 338 -14.74 -5.16 -11.27
N VAL A 339 -13.84 -4.55 -12.04
CA VAL A 339 -12.44 -4.35 -11.69
C VAL A 339 -12.18 -2.85 -11.53
N THR A 340 -11.36 -2.48 -10.56
CA THR A 340 -10.96 -1.08 -10.24
C THR A 340 -9.49 -1.02 -9.87
N ASN A 341 -8.75 0.05 -10.21
CA ASN A 341 -7.44 0.26 -9.58
C ASN A 341 -7.60 0.59 -8.10
N THR A 342 -6.64 0.15 -7.29
CA THR A 342 -6.59 0.48 -5.86
C THR A 342 -6.15 1.93 -5.61
N HIS A 343 -5.30 2.48 -6.48
CA HIS A 343 -4.68 3.79 -6.34
C HIS A 343 -5.08 4.75 -7.46
N VAL A 344 -6.25 5.37 -7.33
CA VAL A 344 -6.75 6.34 -8.33
C VAL A 344 -6.14 7.72 -8.07
N ASP A 345 -5.49 8.30 -9.09
CA ASP A 345 -5.03 9.69 -9.05
C ASP A 345 -6.12 10.64 -9.59
N PRO A 346 -6.61 11.61 -8.78
CA PRO A 346 -7.61 12.58 -9.20
C PRO A 346 -7.22 13.39 -10.44
N GLN A 347 -5.92 13.62 -10.69
CA GLN A 347 -5.43 14.37 -11.85
C GLN A 347 -5.85 13.72 -13.18
N PHE A 348 -5.93 12.39 -13.21
CA PHE A 348 -6.24 11.61 -14.41
C PHE A 348 -7.69 11.14 -14.48
N SER A 349 -8.55 11.58 -13.54
CA SER A 349 -10.00 11.29 -13.52
C SER A 349 -10.74 11.60 -14.83
N HIS A 350 -10.21 12.55 -15.62
CA HIS A 350 -10.75 12.92 -16.92
C HIS A 350 -10.54 11.87 -18.02
N LEU A 351 -9.60 10.93 -17.85
CA LEU A 351 -9.32 9.85 -18.82
C LEU A 351 -10.38 8.75 -18.81
N GLY A 352 -11.28 8.75 -17.81
CA GLY A 352 -12.44 7.88 -17.75
C GLY A 352 -12.62 7.23 -16.38
N PRO A 353 -13.60 6.32 -16.26
CA PRO A 353 -13.71 5.52 -15.06
C PRO A 353 -12.49 4.58 -14.99
N PHE A 354 -11.73 4.66 -13.89
CA PHE A 354 -10.68 3.70 -13.47
C PHE A 354 -11.28 2.38 -12.99
N SER A 355 -12.28 1.94 -13.75
CA SER A 355 -13.02 0.73 -13.51
C SER A 355 -13.60 0.21 -14.82
N ASP A 356 -13.74 -1.09 -14.91
CA ASP A 356 -14.44 -1.76 -16.00
C ASP A 356 -15.37 -2.84 -15.46
N THR A 357 -16.40 -3.19 -16.23
CA THR A 357 -17.37 -4.22 -15.84
C THR A 357 -17.52 -5.28 -16.91
N ALA A 358 -17.58 -6.54 -16.48
CA ALA A 358 -17.86 -7.69 -17.33
C ALA A 358 -18.99 -8.53 -16.76
N THR A 359 -19.58 -9.40 -17.59
CA THR A 359 -20.59 -10.36 -17.15
C THR A 359 -19.99 -11.76 -17.14
N VAL A 360 -20.09 -12.48 -16.03
CA VAL A 360 -19.66 -13.87 -15.91
C VAL A 360 -20.90 -14.76 -15.85
N ARG A 361 -21.04 -15.65 -16.83
CA ARG A 361 -22.08 -16.68 -16.87
C ARG A 361 -21.50 -17.98 -16.36
N ILE A 362 -22.03 -18.45 -15.23
CA ILE A 362 -21.63 -19.71 -14.60
C ILE A 362 -22.73 -20.72 -14.88
N ALA A 363 -22.42 -21.73 -15.68
CA ALA A 363 -23.30 -22.89 -15.86
C ALA A 363 -23.01 -23.91 -14.77
N VAL A 364 -24.05 -24.33 -14.06
CA VAL A 364 -23.96 -25.46 -13.12
C VAL A 364 -24.13 -26.74 -13.93
N THR A 365 -23.26 -27.72 -13.71
CA THR A 365 -23.39 -29.05 -14.31
C THR A 365 -23.96 -30.03 -13.30
N ASP A 366 -24.98 -30.74 -13.76
CA ASP A 366 -25.67 -31.84 -13.08
C ASP A 366 -24.68 -32.95 -12.66
N VAL A 367 -24.75 -33.38 -11.40
CA VAL A 367 -23.98 -34.49 -10.83
C VAL A 367 -24.93 -35.39 -10.06
N ASP A 368 -25.06 -36.63 -10.55
CA ASP A 368 -25.89 -37.71 -10.00
C ASP A 368 -25.97 -37.72 -8.46
N GLU A 369 -27.17 -37.46 -7.93
CA GLU A 369 -27.48 -37.37 -6.51
C GLU A 369 -28.34 -38.56 -6.04
N PRO A 370 -28.20 -38.99 -4.77
CA PRO A 370 -28.95 -40.15 -4.30
C PRO A 370 -30.46 -39.83 -4.14
N PRO A 371 -31.38 -40.79 -4.35
CA PRO A 371 -32.83 -40.54 -4.32
C PRO A 371 -33.32 -39.94 -2.99
N VAL A 372 -34.20 -38.94 -3.03
CA VAL A 372 -34.69 -38.24 -1.83
C VAL A 372 -36.11 -38.68 -1.46
N PHE A 373 -36.30 -39.07 -0.20
CA PHE A 373 -37.63 -39.37 0.35
C PHE A 373 -38.48 -38.09 0.51
N GLY A 374 -39.79 -38.19 0.28
CA GLY A 374 -40.70 -37.05 0.41
C GLY A 374 -40.86 -36.51 1.84
N ARG A 375 -40.42 -37.27 2.85
CA ARG A 375 -40.46 -36.91 4.28
C ARG A 375 -39.17 -37.34 4.96
N SER A 376 -38.79 -36.66 6.05
CA SER A 376 -37.63 -37.02 6.87
C SER A 376 -37.83 -38.27 7.72
N HIS A 377 -39.09 -38.64 7.98
CA HIS A 377 -39.50 -39.86 8.66
C HIS A 377 -40.97 -40.16 8.33
N TYR A 378 -41.37 -41.42 8.51
CA TYR A 378 -42.76 -41.86 8.35
C TYR A 378 -43.26 -42.49 9.65
N ILE A 379 -44.52 -42.24 9.99
CA ILE A 379 -45.21 -42.88 11.10
C ILE A 379 -46.44 -43.58 10.53
N PHE A 380 -46.52 -44.90 10.75
CA PHE A 380 -47.66 -45.72 10.35
C PHE A 380 -48.25 -46.40 11.57
N GLU A 381 -49.53 -46.73 11.48
CA GLU A 381 -50.26 -47.43 12.53
C GLU A 381 -50.82 -48.74 11.94
N VAL A 382 -50.71 -49.82 12.70
CA VAL A 382 -51.20 -51.14 12.31
C VAL A 382 -51.76 -51.85 13.54
N ASP A 383 -52.93 -52.46 13.41
CA ASP A 383 -53.52 -53.27 14.48
C ASP A 383 -52.71 -54.56 14.66
N GLU A 384 -52.49 -55.01 15.89
CA GLU A 384 -51.70 -56.23 16.15
C GLU A 384 -52.34 -57.51 15.57
N ASN A 385 -53.67 -57.54 15.52
CA ASN A 385 -54.43 -58.64 14.91
C ASN A 385 -54.39 -58.63 13.36
N ALA A 386 -53.67 -57.69 12.74
CA ALA A 386 -53.58 -57.61 11.30
C ALA A 386 -52.95 -58.90 10.73
N PRO A 387 -53.61 -59.61 9.80
CA PRO A 387 -53.07 -60.84 9.26
C PRO A 387 -51.77 -60.59 8.48
N PRO A 388 -50.86 -61.57 8.40
CA PRO A 388 -49.69 -61.47 7.53
C PRO A 388 -50.06 -61.11 6.09
N GLY A 389 -49.39 -60.11 5.53
CA GLY A 389 -49.65 -59.54 4.22
C GLY A 389 -50.48 -58.25 4.24
N SER A 390 -50.91 -57.79 5.42
CA SER A 390 -51.66 -56.53 5.57
C SER A 390 -50.79 -55.32 5.22
N SER A 391 -51.37 -54.36 4.50
CA SER A 391 -50.69 -53.12 4.12
C SER A 391 -50.60 -52.16 5.31
N VAL A 392 -49.38 -51.81 5.73
CA VAL A 392 -49.09 -50.89 6.83
C VAL A 392 -49.06 -49.44 6.33
N GLY A 393 -48.40 -49.20 5.20
CA GLY A 393 -48.20 -47.86 4.65
C GLY A 393 -47.33 -47.87 3.40
N THR A 394 -47.17 -46.71 2.76
CA THR A 394 -46.31 -46.57 1.56
C THR A 394 -45.33 -45.43 1.74
N VAL A 395 -44.06 -45.69 1.48
CA VAL A 395 -43.01 -44.67 1.41
C VAL A 395 -42.71 -44.32 -0.04
N THR A 396 -42.35 -43.06 -0.30
CA THR A 396 -42.05 -42.57 -1.64
C THR A 396 -40.77 -41.77 -1.64
N ALA A 397 -39.87 -42.12 -2.54
CA ALA A 397 -38.65 -41.41 -2.87
C ALA A 397 -38.65 -41.06 -4.36
N ARG A 398 -38.00 -39.95 -4.70
CA ARG A 398 -37.76 -39.51 -6.07
C ARG A 398 -36.29 -39.23 -6.25
N ASP A 399 -35.79 -39.55 -7.42
CA ASP A 399 -34.49 -39.08 -7.86
C ASP A 399 -34.58 -37.56 -8.12
N PRO A 400 -33.74 -36.72 -7.49
CA PRO A 400 -33.77 -35.28 -7.72
C PRO A 400 -33.26 -34.91 -9.12
N ASP A 401 -32.36 -35.71 -9.70
CA ASP A 401 -31.60 -35.36 -10.91
C ASP A 401 -32.51 -35.10 -12.11
N ALA A 402 -32.01 -34.32 -13.07
CA ALA A 402 -32.77 -34.06 -14.30
C ALA A 402 -33.03 -35.34 -15.13
N ALA A 403 -32.21 -36.37 -14.94
CA ALA A 403 -32.43 -37.70 -15.50
C ALA A 403 -33.34 -38.51 -14.57
N ASN A 404 -34.53 -38.90 -15.07
CA ASN A 404 -35.48 -39.65 -14.26
C ASN A 404 -35.05 -41.12 -14.10
N HIS A 405 -34.24 -41.39 -13.09
CA HIS A 405 -33.80 -42.74 -12.74
C HIS A 405 -34.86 -43.49 -11.92
N LEU A 406 -34.98 -44.80 -12.16
CA LEU A 406 -35.96 -45.63 -11.46
C LEU A 406 -35.44 -46.02 -10.07
N VAL A 407 -36.22 -45.69 -9.04
CA VAL A 407 -35.90 -45.97 -7.64
C VAL A 407 -36.49 -47.32 -7.19
N LYS A 408 -35.71 -48.09 -6.43
CA LYS A 408 -36.12 -49.36 -5.80
C LYS A 408 -36.08 -49.23 -4.29
N TYR A 409 -37.04 -49.87 -3.62
CA TYR A 409 -37.15 -49.82 -2.17
C TYR A 409 -36.76 -51.15 -1.51
N THR A 410 -36.04 -51.09 -0.39
CA THR A 410 -35.70 -52.25 0.45
C THR A 410 -35.72 -51.87 1.94
N ILE A 411 -35.98 -52.83 2.84
CA ILE A 411 -35.87 -52.61 4.29
C ILE A 411 -34.46 -52.98 4.73
N ASP A 412 -33.83 -52.12 5.53
CA ASP A 412 -32.55 -52.41 6.16
C ASP A 412 -32.73 -53.51 7.22
N ARG A 413 -32.19 -54.70 6.92
CA ARG A 413 -32.33 -55.89 7.76
C ARG A 413 -31.59 -55.79 9.09
N HIS A 414 -30.73 -54.80 9.29
CA HIS A 414 -30.14 -54.54 10.61
C HIS A 414 -31.13 -53.89 11.58
N THR A 415 -32.20 -53.27 11.06
CA THR A 415 -33.25 -52.61 11.86
C THR A 415 -34.49 -53.49 12.06
N ASP A 416 -34.69 -54.48 11.19
CA ASP A 416 -35.78 -55.45 11.24
C ASP A 416 -35.21 -56.88 11.39
N LEU A 417 -34.64 -57.16 12.56
CA LEU A 417 -33.92 -58.40 12.85
C LEU A 417 -34.84 -59.64 12.77
N GLU A 418 -36.08 -59.47 13.23
CA GLU A 418 -37.10 -60.53 13.28
C GLU A 418 -37.82 -60.73 11.95
N ARG A 419 -37.57 -59.86 10.96
CA ARG A 419 -38.21 -59.88 9.64
C ARG A 419 -39.73 -59.83 9.75
N LEU A 420 -40.22 -58.89 10.55
CA LEU A 420 -41.65 -58.70 10.76
C LEU A 420 -42.32 -57.99 9.59
N PHE A 421 -41.53 -57.25 8.78
CA PHE A 421 -42.04 -56.45 7.69
C PHE A 421 -41.41 -56.79 6.34
N SER A 422 -42.20 -56.60 5.28
CA SER A 422 -41.76 -56.68 3.89
C SER A 422 -42.12 -55.41 3.15
N ILE A 423 -41.36 -55.08 2.11
CA ILE A 423 -41.62 -53.90 1.27
C ILE A 423 -41.65 -54.31 -0.19
N ASN A 424 -42.61 -53.76 -0.92
CA ASN A 424 -42.66 -53.90 -2.37
C ASN A 424 -41.61 -52.98 -3.01
N SER A 425 -40.68 -53.61 -3.73
CA SER A 425 -39.52 -52.94 -4.30
C SER A 425 -39.86 -51.87 -5.35
N ASN A 426 -41.03 -51.92 -5.99
CA ASN A 426 -41.41 -50.98 -7.06
C ASN A 426 -42.19 -49.76 -6.58
N ASN A 427 -43.10 -49.94 -5.60
CA ASN A 427 -44.03 -48.89 -5.18
C ASN A 427 -43.84 -48.45 -3.73
N GLY A 428 -42.94 -49.08 -2.97
CA GLY A 428 -42.62 -48.70 -1.59
C GLY A 428 -43.69 -49.05 -0.55
N THR A 429 -44.68 -49.89 -0.89
CA THR A 429 -45.69 -50.35 0.08
C THR A 429 -45.10 -51.35 1.05
N ILE A 430 -45.19 -51.05 2.35
CA ILE A 430 -44.77 -51.88 3.46
C ILE A 430 -45.96 -52.72 3.91
N SER A 431 -45.74 -54.03 4.09
CA SER A 431 -46.72 -54.98 4.59
C SER A 431 -46.17 -55.82 5.72
N THR A 432 -47.07 -56.33 6.57
CA THR A 432 -46.73 -57.30 7.62
C THR A 432 -46.29 -58.61 6.97
N LEU A 433 -45.21 -59.22 7.46
CA LEU A 433 -44.74 -60.54 7.03
C LEU A 433 -45.06 -61.62 8.08
N GLN A 434 -45.12 -61.22 9.35
CA GLN A 434 -45.47 -62.07 10.48
C GLN A 434 -46.57 -61.39 11.31
N ALA A 435 -47.17 -62.14 12.22
CA ALA A 435 -48.09 -61.58 13.20
C ALA A 435 -47.35 -60.60 14.12
N LEU A 436 -48.03 -59.53 14.51
CA LEU A 436 -47.52 -58.54 15.45
C LEU A 436 -48.17 -58.79 16.81
N ASP A 437 -47.46 -58.42 17.86
CA ASP A 437 -47.91 -58.54 19.25
C ASP A 437 -47.43 -57.29 19.98
N ARG A 438 -48.37 -56.47 20.41
CA ARG A 438 -48.10 -55.16 20.98
C ARG A 438 -47.57 -55.27 22.41
N GLU A 439 -48.01 -56.27 23.17
CA GLU A 439 -47.56 -56.57 24.53
C GLU A 439 -46.07 -56.93 24.53
N THR A 440 -45.60 -57.55 23.45
CA THR A 440 -44.17 -57.73 23.20
C THR A 440 -43.49 -56.43 22.78
N SER A 441 -44.00 -55.74 21.75
CA SER A 441 -43.38 -54.51 21.25
C SER A 441 -44.39 -53.50 20.69
N LYS A 442 -44.60 -52.42 21.44
CA LYS A 442 -45.51 -51.32 21.07
C LYS A 442 -45.10 -50.55 19.81
N TRP A 443 -43.81 -50.51 19.52
CA TRP A 443 -43.24 -49.75 18.41
C TRP A 443 -42.17 -50.54 17.69
N HIS A 444 -42.23 -50.55 16.36
CA HIS A 444 -41.15 -51.05 15.52
C HIS A 444 -40.50 -49.88 14.78
N ASN A 445 -39.18 -49.73 14.95
CA ASN A 445 -38.39 -48.74 14.24
C ASN A 445 -37.57 -49.45 13.17
N ILE A 446 -38.01 -49.32 11.92
CA ILE A 446 -37.32 -49.88 10.77
C ILE A 446 -36.75 -48.75 9.91
N SER A 447 -35.63 -49.00 9.24
CA SER A 447 -35.08 -48.11 8.23
C SER A 447 -35.38 -48.64 6.84
N VAL A 448 -35.89 -47.78 5.97
CA VAL A 448 -36.14 -48.11 4.56
C VAL A 448 -35.08 -47.43 3.71
N LEU A 449 -34.51 -48.19 2.76
CA LEU A 449 -33.55 -47.75 1.78
C LEU A 449 -34.23 -47.53 0.44
N ALA A 450 -33.97 -46.38 -0.17
CA ALA A 450 -34.26 -46.12 -1.58
C ALA A 450 -32.94 -46.20 -2.34
N THR A 451 -32.89 -47.04 -3.37
CA THR A 451 -31.69 -47.29 -4.17
C THR A 451 -31.99 -47.02 -5.63
N GLU A 452 -31.11 -46.28 -6.27
CA GLU A 452 -31.16 -46.04 -7.71
C GLU A 452 -30.61 -47.26 -8.47
N ILE A 453 -31.31 -47.69 -9.53
CA ILE A 453 -30.91 -48.89 -10.29
C ILE A 453 -29.63 -48.67 -11.09
N SER A 454 -29.40 -47.46 -11.59
CA SER A 454 -28.30 -47.15 -12.52
C SER A 454 -26.96 -47.09 -11.82
N THR A 455 -26.88 -46.35 -10.70
CA THR A 455 -25.61 -45.97 -10.07
C THR A 455 -25.41 -46.60 -8.68
N SER A 456 -26.43 -47.31 -8.16
CA SER A 456 -26.45 -47.89 -6.81
C SER A 456 -26.33 -46.87 -5.67
N LEU A 457 -26.55 -45.58 -5.94
CA LEU A 457 -26.70 -44.57 -4.91
C LEU A 457 -27.92 -44.88 -4.04
N GLN A 458 -27.79 -44.64 -2.73
CA GLN A 458 -28.83 -45.01 -1.77
C GLN A 458 -29.03 -43.97 -0.68
N THR A 459 -30.28 -43.78 -0.28
CA THR A 459 -30.66 -43.01 0.91
C THR A 459 -31.46 -43.86 1.88
N ARG A 460 -31.50 -43.44 3.14
CA ARG A 460 -32.23 -44.12 4.22
C ARG A 460 -33.25 -43.19 4.85
N VAL A 461 -34.41 -43.72 5.19
CA VAL A 461 -35.43 -43.02 5.98
C VAL A 461 -35.90 -43.89 7.14
N PRO A 462 -36.01 -43.34 8.36
CA PRO A 462 -36.63 -44.05 9.48
C PRO A 462 -38.15 -44.10 9.32
N VAL A 463 -38.71 -45.28 9.59
CA VAL A 463 -40.14 -45.57 9.58
C VAL A 463 -40.52 -46.15 10.94
N PHE A 464 -41.39 -45.43 11.64
CA PHE A 464 -41.91 -45.82 12.93
C PHE A 464 -43.29 -46.45 12.74
N ILE A 465 -43.41 -47.71 13.11
CA ILE A 465 -44.67 -48.44 13.05
C ILE A 465 -45.19 -48.57 14.47
N LYS A 466 -46.31 -47.90 14.74
CA LYS A 466 -47.03 -48.01 16.00
C LYS A 466 -48.00 -49.17 15.89
N VAL A 467 -47.87 -50.13 16.80
CA VAL A 467 -48.82 -51.22 16.91
C VAL A 467 -49.99 -50.74 17.77
N GLN A 468 -51.20 -50.81 17.22
CA GLN A 468 -52.43 -50.45 17.92
C GLN A 468 -52.95 -51.67 18.68
N ASP A 469 -53.40 -51.40 19.90
CA ASP A 469 -53.94 -52.37 20.85
C ASP A 469 -55.30 -52.89 20.42
N VAL A 470 -55.45 -54.21 20.51
CA VAL A 470 -56.65 -54.98 20.28
C VAL A 470 -56.80 -55.94 21.44
N ASN A 471 -57.96 -55.92 22.09
CA ASN A 471 -58.23 -56.76 23.27
C ASN A 471 -58.15 -58.27 22.96
N ASP A 472 -56.98 -58.88 23.16
CA ASP A 472 -56.68 -60.28 22.90
C ASP A 472 -56.12 -61.02 24.12
N ASN A 473 -55.80 -60.30 25.20
CA ASN A 473 -55.47 -60.87 26.50
C ASN A 473 -56.69 -60.87 27.41
N ALA A 474 -56.76 -61.89 28.27
CA ALA A 474 -57.85 -62.03 29.22
C ALA A 474 -57.38 -61.57 30.61
N PRO A 475 -58.23 -60.89 31.40
CA PRO A 475 -57.83 -60.39 32.70
C PRO A 475 -57.55 -61.52 33.68
N GLU A 476 -56.46 -61.43 34.43
CA GLU A 476 -56.04 -62.41 35.42
C GLU A 476 -55.98 -61.82 36.84
N PHE A 477 -55.82 -62.65 37.87
CA PHE A 477 -55.61 -62.11 39.22
C PHE A 477 -54.33 -61.29 39.30
N ALA A 478 -54.41 -60.12 39.95
CA ALA A 478 -53.26 -59.25 40.19
C ALA A 478 -52.09 -59.96 40.91
N MET A 479 -52.40 -61.02 41.66
CA MET A 479 -51.45 -61.91 42.30
C MET A 479 -52.09 -63.24 42.64
N TYR A 480 -51.28 -64.21 43.04
CA TYR A 480 -51.79 -65.45 43.61
C TYR A 480 -52.51 -65.18 44.94
N TYR A 481 -53.82 -65.39 44.97
CA TYR A 481 -54.61 -65.26 46.19
C TYR A 481 -54.76 -66.60 46.90
N GLU A 482 -54.33 -66.63 48.15
CA GLU A 482 -54.62 -67.69 49.12
C GLU A 482 -55.13 -67.03 50.40
N THR A 483 -56.23 -67.55 50.93
CA THR A 483 -56.88 -66.99 52.12
C THR A 483 -57.39 -68.09 53.04
N PHE A 484 -57.96 -67.71 54.19
CA PHE A 484 -58.48 -68.65 55.16
C PHE A 484 -59.86 -68.27 55.66
N VAL A 485 -60.67 -69.27 56.00
CA VAL A 485 -61.95 -69.12 56.69
C VAL A 485 -61.87 -69.75 58.07
N CYS A 486 -62.33 -69.03 59.08
CA CYS A 486 -62.37 -69.54 60.44
C CYS A 486 -63.52 -70.55 60.62
N GLU A 487 -63.32 -71.60 61.41
CA GLU A 487 -64.39 -72.58 61.69
C GLU A 487 -65.63 -71.95 62.36
N ASN A 488 -65.42 -70.90 63.15
CA ASN A 488 -66.47 -70.12 63.79
C ASN A 488 -67.01 -68.98 62.91
N ALA A 489 -66.65 -68.93 61.62
CA ALA A 489 -67.13 -67.92 60.69
C ALA A 489 -68.65 -67.96 60.55
N LYS A 490 -69.26 -66.78 60.50
CA LYS A 490 -70.71 -66.63 60.32
C LYS A 490 -71.02 -66.50 58.83
N ALA A 491 -72.28 -66.67 58.44
CA ALA A 491 -72.71 -66.36 57.08
C ALA A 491 -72.65 -64.84 56.83
N GLY A 492 -72.22 -64.43 55.63
CA GLY A 492 -72.05 -63.04 55.20
C GLY A 492 -70.73 -62.39 55.63
N GLU A 493 -69.77 -63.16 56.12
CA GLU A 493 -68.47 -62.66 56.59
C GLU A 493 -67.49 -62.50 55.43
N LEU A 494 -66.81 -61.35 55.36
CA LEU A 494 -65.79 -61.05 54.35
C LEU A 494 -64.50 -61.77 54.69
N ILE A 495 -64.04 -62.63 53.76
CA ILE A 495 -62.81 -63.41 53.93
C ILE A 495 -61.65 -62.78 53.16
N GLN A 496 -61.87 -62.38 51.92
CA GLN A 496 -60.81 -61.88 51.05
C GLN A 496 -61.37 -60.85 50.07
N THR A 497 -60.56 -59.83 49.78
CA THR A 497 -60.76 -58.96 48.61
C THR A 497 -59.74 -59.36 47.56
N ILE A 498 -60.20 -59.64 46.35
CA ILE A 498 -59.39 -59.99 45.18
C ILE A 498 -59.43 -58.84 44.17
N SER A 499 -58.38 -58.68 43.38
CA SER A 499 -58.31 -57.74 42.26
C SER A 499 -57.73 -58.42 41.03
N ALA A 500 -58.01 -57.87 39.86
CA ALA A 500 -57.52 -58.36 38.57
C ALA A 500 -56.62 -57.33 37.88
N VAL A 501 -55.80 -57.81 36.95
CA VAL A 501 -54.96 -57.03 36.04
C VAL A 501 -55.11 -57.58 34.64
N ASP A 502 -54.94 -56.72 33.64
CA ASP A 502 -54.92 -57.06 32.23
C ASP A 502 -53.65 -56.46 31.61
N THR A 503 -53.12 -57.12 30.59
CA THR A 503 -51.91 -56.67 29.89
C THR A 503 -52.21 -55.71 28.74
N ASP A 504 -53.45 -55.71 28.26
CA ASP A 504 -53.91 -54.84 27.17
C ASP A 504 -53.93 -53.35 27.61
N GLU A 505 -53.99 -52.42 26.66
CA GLU A 505 -54.03 -50.98 26.97
C GLU A 505 -55.47 -50.49 27.13
N PRO A 506 -55.84 -49.95 28.30
CA PRO A 506 -57.22 -49.53 28.52
C PRO A 506 -57.52 -48.24 27.75
N VAL A 507 -58.64 -48.20 27.03
CA VAL A 507 -59.09 -46.98 26.32
C VAL A 507 -59.34 -45.81 27.29
N VAL A 508 -59.80 -46.11 28.52
CA VAL A 508 -59.99 -45.12 29.60
C VAL A 508 -59.47 -45.66 30.93
N ALA A 509 -59.97 -46.83 31.31
CA ALA A 509 -59.51 -47.61 32.45
C ALA A 509 -60.06 -49.02 32.28
N HIS A 510 -59.30 -50.04 32.69
CA HIS A 510 -59.84 -51.40 32.71
C HIS A 510 -61.06 -51.46 33.62
N LYS A 511 -62.06 -52.23 33.22
CA LYS A 511 -63.23 -52.53 34.04
C LYS A 511 -63.49 -54.03 34.02
N PHE A 512 -63.34 -54.66 35.16
CA PHE A 512 -63.51 -56.11 35.29
C PHE A 512 -64.85 -56.46 35.93
N VAL A 513 -65.43 -57.57 35.49
CA VAL A 513 -66.62 -58.18 36.10
C VAL A 513 -66.23 -59.51 36.71
N PHE A 514 -66.51 -59.67 38.00
CA PHE A 514 -66.19 -60.89 38.73
C PHE A 514 -67.41 -61.77 38.96
N SER A 515 -67.30 -63.04 38.60
CA SER A 515 -68.36 -64.03 38.84
C SER A 515 -67.78 -65.37 39.28
N LEU A 516 -68.61 -66.24 39.86
CA LEU A 516 -68.21 -67.61 40.16
C LEU A 516 -68.57 -68.50 38.96
N SER A 517 -67.63 -69.33 38.51
CA SER A 517 -67.84 -70.26 37.39
C SER A 517 -69.03 -71.19 37.61
N THR A 518 -69.29 -71.54 38.88
CA THR A 518 -70.43 -72.36 39.30
C THR A 518 -71.04 -71.84 40.60
N VAL A 519 -72.33 -72.09 40.81
CA VAL A 519 -73.01 -71.72 42.06
C VAL A 519 -72.39 -72.47 43.22
N ASN A 520 -71.62 -71.76 44.06
CA ASN A 520 -70.97 -72.35 45.22
C ASN A 520 -71.93 -72.32 46.45
N PRO A 521 -72.12 -73.45 47.17
CA PRO A 521 -72.97 -73.49 48.36
C PRO A 521 -72.32 -72.87 49.61
N ASN A 522 -70.99 -72.68 49.59
CA ASN A 522 -70.20 -72.30 50.76
C ASN A 522 -69.77 -70.84 50.75
N PHE A 523 -69.53 -70.28 49.56
CA PHE A 523 -69.05 -68.90 49.37
C PHE A 523 -69.87 -68.18 48.30
N THR A 524 -69.90 -66.85 48.38
CA THR A 524 -70.49 -65.95 47.39
C THR A 524 -69.49 -64.86 47.06
N ILE A 525 -69.49 -64.40 45.81
CA ILE A 525 -68.70 -63.26 45.36
C ILE A 525 -69.60 -62.03 45.24
N TYR A 526 -69.10 -60.89 45.66
CA TYR A 526 -69.72 -59.59 45.46
C TYR A 526 -68.74 -58.69 44.72
N ASP A 527 -69.10 -58.28 43.52
CA ASP A 527 -68.34 -57.32 42.72
C ASP A 527 -68.51 -55.91 43.30
N ASN A 528 -67.40 -55.23 43.58
CA ASN A 528 -67.44 -53.88 44.16
C ASN A 528 -67.56 -52.79 43.09
N GLU A 529 -67.52 -53.14 41.80
CA GLU A 529 -67.50 -52.21 40.68
C GLU A 529 -66.28 -51.26 40.67
N ASP A 530 -65.23 -51.57 41.44
CA ASP A 530 -63.98 -50.81 41.56
C ASP A 530 -62.73 -51.64 41.15
N ASN A 531 -62.93 -52.63 40.27
CA ASN A 531 -61.95 -53.65 39.88
C ASN A 531 -61.49 -54.58 41.01
N THR A 532 -62.21 -54.58 42.13
CA THR A 532 -62.05 -55.56 43.19
C THR A 532 -63.34 -56.32 43.46
N ALA A 533 -63.22 -57.56 43.95
CA ALA A 533 -64.36 -58.34 44.39
C ALA A 533 -64.15 -58.88 45.80
N ARG A 534 -65.23 -58.86 46.58
CA ARG A 534 -65.28 -59.36 47.95
C ARG A 534 -65.79 -60.80 47.96
N ILE A 535 -65.03 -61.70 48.58
CA ILE A 535 -65.40 -63.10 48.78
C ILE A 535 -65.99 -63.25 50.18
N LEU A 536 -67.26 -63.64 50.22
CA LEU A 536 -68.08 -63.73 51.42
C LEU A 536 -68.47 -65.18 51.71
N THR A 537 -68.59 -65.56 52.98
CA THR A 537 -69.17 -66.84 53.38
C THR A 537 -70.68 -66.87 53.09
N ARG A 538 -71.18 -67.94 52.46
CA ARG A 538 -72.63 -68.15 52.26
C ARG A 538 -73.29 -68.87 53.43
N ARG A 539 -72.52 -69.71 54.13
CA ARG A 539 -72.93 -70.49 55.30
C ARG A 539 -71.89 -70.34 56.42
N GLY A 540 -72.28 -70.68 57.64
CA GLY A 540 -71.34 -70.87 58.75
C GLY A 540 -71.05 -72.35 59.01
N GLY A 541 -70.27 -72.65 60.05
CA GLY A 541 -69.99 -74.02 60.48
C GLY A 541 -68.98 -74.74 59.60
N PHE A 542 -67.93 -74.04 59.18
CA PHE A 542 -66.81 -74.67 58.49
C PHE A 542 -66.05 -75.58 59.47
N SER A 543 -65.65 -76.76 59.03
CA SER A 543 -64.89 -77.72 59.84
C SER A 543 -63.66 -78.17 59.08
N ARG A 544 -62.47 -77.95 59.65
CA ARG A 544 -61.21 -78.38 59.02
C ARG A 544 -61.11 -79.91 58.90
N HIS A 545 -61.87 -80.65 59.72
CA HIS A 545 -61.91 -82.12 59.71
C HIS A 545 -62.79 -82.67 58.58
N GLU A 546 -63.80 -81.91 58.15
CA GLU A 546 -64.64 -82.29 57.01
C GLU A 546 -63.98 -81.91 55.69
N MET A 547 -63.45 -80.70 55.62
CA MET A 547 -62.75 -80.19 54.44
C MET A 547 -61.72 -79.14 54.88
N SER A 548 -60.45 -79.41 54.61
CA SER A 548 -59.33 -78.54 55.02
C SER A 548 -59.10 -77.37 54.08
N SER A 549 -59.53 -77.47 52.83
CA SER A 549 -59.36 -76.43 51.81
C SER A 549 -60.47 -76.46 50.76
N TYR A 550 -60.93 -75.29 50.35
CA TYR A 550 -61.84 -75.08 49.24
C TYR A 550 -61.10 -74.40 48.08
N VAL A 551 -61.43 -74.79 46.85
CA VAL A 551 -60.95 -74.13 45.63
C VAL A 551 -62.13 -73.44 44.98
N LEU A 552 -61.99 -72.14 44.74
CA LEU A 552 -63.02 -71.28 44.19
C LEU A 552 -62.58 -70.81 42.79
N PRO A 553 -63.17 -71.38 41.71
CA PRO A 553 -62.96 -70.86 40.36
C PRO A 553 -63.75 -69.57 40.18
N VAL A 554 -63.04 -68.45 40.12
CA VAL A 554 -63.56 -67.11 39.85
C VAL A 554 -63.33 -66.81 38.37
N VAL A 555 -64.41 -66.52 37.66
CA VAL A 555 -64.37 -66.03 36.28
C VAL A 555 -64.24 -64.52 36.33
N ILE A 556 -63.23 -64.01 35.66
CA ILE A 556 -62.98 -62.58 35.49
C ILE A 556 -63.20 -62.32 34.00
N SER A 557 -64.08 -61.38 33.67
CA SER A 557 -64.24 -60.89 32.30
C SER A 557 -63.93 -59.41 32.23
N ASP A 558 -63.29 -59.00 31.14
CA ASP A 558 -63.18 -57.58 30.82
C ASP A 558 -64.54 -57.03 30.32
N ASN A 559 -64.54 -55.77 29.91
CA ASN A 559 -65.70 -55.13 29.30
C ASN A 559 -65.32 -54.47 27.95
N ASP A 560 -64.22 -54.91 27.36
CA ASP A 560 -63.69 -54.41 26.09
C ASP A 560 -64.11 -55.38 24.97
N TYR A 561 -64.04 -54.95 23.70
CA TYR A 561 -64.49 -55.77 22.57
C TYR A 561 -63.30 -56.23 21.72
N PRO A 562 -63.17 -57.54 21.42
CA PRO A 562 -64.02 -58.65 21.87
C PRO A 562 -63.83 -58.96 23.35
N ILE A 563 -64.91 -59.33 24.05
CA ILE A 563 -64.85 -59.60 25.50
C ILE A 563 -64.00 -60.84 25.75
N GLN A 564 -62.94 -60.71 26.54
CA GLN A 564 -62.12 -61.83 27.00
C GLN A 564 -62.49 -62.21 28.44
N SER A 565 -62.35 -63.49 28.75
CA SER A 565 -62.60 -64.00 30.10
C SER A 565 -61.65 -65.12 30.49
N SER A 566 -61.14 -65.05 31.71
CA SER A 566 -60.28 -66.08 32.30
C SER A 566 -60.93 -66.67 33.55
N THR A 567 -60.56 -67.90 33.91
CA THR A 567 -60.98 -68.53 35.17
C THR A 567 -59.77 -68.72 36.07
N SER A 568 -59.68 -67.90 37.11
CA SER A 568 -58.61 -67.97 38.11
C SER A 568 -59.10 -68.69 39.38
N THR A 569 -58.21 -69.39 40.08
CA THR A 569 -58.60 -70.19 41.26
C THR A 569 -58.12 -69.57 42.56
N LEU A 570 -59.05 -69.31 43.47
CA LEU A 570 -58.78 -68.85 44.84
C LEU A 570 -58.79 -70.04 45.80
N THR A 571 -57.73 -70.20 46.58
CA THR A 571 -57.65 -71.25 47.61
C THR A 571 -58.05 -70.69 48.97
N VAL A 572 -59.03 -71.33 49.62
CA VAL A 572 -59.53 -70.96 50.95
C VAL A 572 -59.27 -72.10 51.92
N ARG A 573 -58.35 -71.92 52.86
CA ARG A 573 -58.05 -72.91 53.91
C ARG A 573 -58.98 -72.75 55.10
N VAL A 574 -59.42 -73.85 55.70
CA VAL A 574 -60.24 -73.80 56.93
C VAL A 574 -59.32 -73.84 58.15
N CYS A 575 -59.38 -72.81 58.99
CA CYS A 575 -58.49 -72.65 60.14
C CYS A 575 -59.27 -72.50 61.46
N ALA A 576 -58.64 -72.95 62.55
CA ALA A 576 -59.09 -72.62 63.90
C ALA A 576 -58.68 -71.18 64.22
N CYS A 577 -59.62 -70.37 64.69
CA CYS A 577 -59.38 -68.96 65.02
C CYS A 577 -59.83 -68.63 66.44
N ASP A 578 -59.19 -67.62 67.05
CA ASP A 578 -59.57 -67.10 68.35
C ASP A 578 -60.86 -66.24 68.29
N ARG A 579 -61.33 -65.75 69.45
CA ARG A 579 -62.52 -64.87 69.52
C ARG A 579 -62.31 -63.50 68.85
N SER A 580 -61.05 -63.11 68.64
CA SER A 580 -60.64 -61.90 67.94
C SER A 580 -60.40 -62.15 66.43
N ARG A 581 -60.71 -63.36 65.93
CA ARG A 581 -60.55 -63.85 64.55
C ARG A 581 -59.11 -63.92 64.05
N ASN A 582 -58.15 -64.05 64.95
CA ASN A 582 -56.78 -64.37 64.58
C ASN A 582 -56.64 -65.88 64.41
N VAL A 583 -55.91 -66.28 63.37
CA VAL A 583 -55.61 -67.68 63.08
C VAL A 583 -54.75 -68.29 64.19
N GLN A 584 -55.20 -69.40 64.75
CA GLN A 584 -54.44 -70.20 65.72
C GLN A 584 -53.75 -71.40 65.06
N SER A 585 -54.45 -72.11 64.17
CA SER A 585 -53.87 -73.21 63.39
C SER A 585 -54.69 -73.47 62.12
N CYS A 586 -54.01 -73.60 60.99
CA CYS A 586 -54.60 -73.97 59.70
C CYS A 586 -54.27 -75.40 59.25
N SER A 587 -53.41 -76.10 60.00
CA SER A 587 -53.02 -77.48 59.68
C SER A 587 -53.77 -78.46 60.57
N THR A 588 -54.13 -79.62 60.02
CA THR A 588 -54.63 -80.77 60.79
C THR A 588 -53.51 -81.48 61.54
N GLU A 589 -52.24 -81.15 61.24
CA GLU A 589 -51.05 -81.70 61.87
C GLU A 589 -50.19 -80.59 62.50
N ALA A 590 -49.87 -80.77 63.78
CA ALA A 590 -48.87 -79.96 64.48
C ALA A 590 -47.49 -80.38 63.98
N LEU A 591 -46.88 -79.58 63.11
CA LEU A 591 -45.47 -79.70 62.78
C LEU A 591 -44.64 -79.30 64.01
N LEU A 592 -44.23 -80.31 64.78
CA LEU A 592 -43.04 -80.25 65.63
C LEU A 592 -41.84 -80.05 64.71
N LEU A 593 -41.52 -78.79 64.41
CA LEU A 593 -40.23 -78.40 63.86
C LEU A 593 -39.16 -78.72 64.91
N SER A 594 -38.60 -79.91 64.82
CA SER A 594 -37.25 -80.14 65.33
C SER A 594 -36.33 -79.19 64.58
N ALA A 595 -35.63 -78.33 65.31
CA ALA A 595 -34.58 -77.48 64.78
C ALA A 595 -33.42 -78.37 64.32
N GLY A 596 -33.57 -78.99 63.16
CA GLY A 596 -32.53 -79.65 62.40
C GLY A 596 -32.31 -78.83 61.14
N LEU A 597 -31.14 -78.20 61.03
CA LEU A 597 -30.73 -77.48 59.83
C LEU A 597 -30.76 -78.47 58.64
N SER A 598 -31.72 -78.31 57.73
CA SER A 598 -31.88 -79.19 56.56
C SER A 598 -30.57 -79.26 55.77
N THR A 599 -30.20 -80.44 55.29
CA THR A 599 -29.02 -80.65 54.44
C THR A 599 -29.03 -79.73 53.21
N GLY A 600 -30.21 -79.35 52.72
CA GLY A 600 -30.37 -78.35 51.66
C GLY A 600 -29.97 -76.93 52.06
N ALA A 601 -30.18 -76.54 53.32
CA ALA A 601 -29.75 -75.24 53.85
C ALA A 601 -28.21 -75.18 53.99
N LEU A 602 -27.57 -76.29 54.41
CA LEU A 602 -26.10 -76.40 54.40
C LEU A 602 -25.53 -76.30 52.99
N VAL A 603 -26.16 -76.98 52.01
CA VAL A 603 -25.73 -76.90 50.60
C VAL A 603 -25.94 -75.49 50.04
N ALA A 604 -27.06 -74.83 50.34
CA ALA A 604 -27.32 -73.45 49.91
C ALA A 604 -26.34 -72.45 50.53
N ILE A 605 -26.03 -72.57 51.82
CA ILE A 605 -25.01 -71.74 52.49
C ILE A 605 -23.64 -71.96 51.83
N LEU A 606 -23.28 -73.21 51.51
CA LEU A 606 -22.02 -73.53 50.86
C LEU A 606 -21.95 -73.01 49.41
N LEU A 607 -23.06 -73.05 48.66
CA LEU A 607 -23.19 -72.44 47.34
C LEU A 607 -23.10 -70.91 47.40
N CYS A 608 -23.74 -70.27 48.37
CA CYS A 608 -23.64 -68.83 48.58
C CYS A 608 -22.20 -68.39 48.90
N ILE A 609 -21.46 -69.17 49.69
CA ILE A 609 -20.03 -68.90 49.98
C ILE A 609 -19.17 -69.02 48.71
N ILE A 610 -19.43 -70.01 47.85
CA ILE A 610 -18.72 -70.18 46.57
C ILE A 610 -19.02 -69.03 45.60
N ILE A 611 -20.28 -68.61 45.49
CA ILE A 611 -20.67 -67.47 44.64
C ILE A 611 -20.06 -66.17 45.15
N LEU A 612 -20.04 -65.94 46.48
CA LEU A 612 -19.36 -64.79 47.08
C LEU A 612 -17.85 -64.76 46.78
N LEU A 613 -17.17 -65.92 46.85
CA LEU A 613 -15.77 -66.03 46.47
C LEU A 613 -15.53 -65.72 44.99
N MET A 614 -16.40 -66.18 44.10
CA MET A 614 -16.33 -65.85 42.67
C MET A 614 -16.55 -64.36 42.40
N ILE A 615 -17.48 -63.72 43.11
CA ILE A 615 -17.70 -62.26 43.02
C ILE A 615 -16.49 -61.49 43.56
N VAL A 616 -15.85 -61.93 44.66
CA VAL A 616 -14.64 -61.30 45.20
C VAL A 616 -13.46 -61.42 44.22
N VAL A 617 -13.30 -62.57 43.55
CA VAL A 617 -12.29 -62.77 42.50
C VAL A 617 -12.57 -61.88 41.28
N LEU A 618 -13.83 -61.79 40.84
CA LEU A 618 -14.25 -60.91 39.75
C LEU A 618 -14.02 -59.43 40.11
N PHE A 619 -14.31 -59.02 41.34
CA PHE A 619 -14.10 -57.67 41.83
C PHE A 619 -12.60 -57.34 41.98
N ALA A 620 -11.76 -58.32 42.35
CA ALA A 620 -10.31 -58.18 42.36
C ALA A 620 -9.73 -58.07 40.94
N ALA A 621 -10.29 -58.78 39.96
CA ALA A 621 -9.92 -58.67 38.55
C ALA A 621 -10.32 -57.32 37.94
N LEU A 622 -11.53 -56.83 38.26
CA LEU A 622 -12.02 -55.52 37.81
C LEU A 622 -11.30 -54.34 38.49
N ARG A 623 -10.83 -54.51 39.74
CA ARG A 623 -9.95 -53.52 40.40
C ARG A 623 -8.55 -53.44 39.81
N ARG A 624 -8.04 -54.51 39.17
CA ARG A 624 -6.73 -54.48 38.47
C ARG A 624 -6.78 -53.74 37.13
N GLN A 625 -7.96 -53.54 36.52
CA GLN A 625 -8.10 -52.82 35.25
C GLN A 625 -8.39 -51.31 35.39
N LYS A 626 -8.69 -50.80 36.60
CA LYS A 626 -8.98 -49.38 36.86
C LYS A 626 -7.82 -48.57 37.45
N LYS A 627 -6.57 -48.83 37.03
CA LYS A 627 -5.42 -47.94 37.29
C LYS A 627 -4.75 -47.50 35.99
N LYS A 628 -5.40 -46.56 35.30
CA LYS A 628 -4.76 -45.50 34.52
C LYS A 628 -5.50 -44.21 34.85
N GLU A 629 -4.77 -43.24 35.36
CA GLU A 629 -5.30 -41.99 35.89
C GLU A 629 -5.80 -41.05 34.77
N PRO A 630 -6.80 -40.20 35.07
CA PRO A 630 -7.18 -39.03 34.26
C PRO A 630 -6.32 -37.82 34.65
N LEU A 631 -6.40 -36.69 33.93
CA LEU A 631 -6.30 -35.32 34.46
C LEU A 631 -6.46 -34.28 33.33
N ILE A 632 -7.55 -33.52 33.37
CA ILE A 632 -7.74 -32.19 32.76
C ILE A 632 -8.35 -31.31 33.87
N ILE A 633 -8.10 -30.00 33.80
CA ILE A 633 -8.77 -28.85 34.47
C ILE A 633 -8.07 -28.47 35.80
N SER A 634 -7.75 -27.22 36.13
CA SER A 634 -8.30 -25.88 35.83
C SER A 634 -7.35 -24.75 36.28
N LYS A 635 -7.58 -23.53 35.74
CA LYS A 635 -7.43 -22.18 36.35
C LYS A 635 -5.99 -21.75 36.76
N GLU A 636 -5.61 -20.48 36.82
CA GLU A 636 -6.23 -19.30 37.44
C GLU A 636 -5.84 -17.97 36.76
N ASP A 637 -6.70 -16.98 36.98
CA ASP A 637 -6.64 -15.55 36.70
C ASP A 637 -6.22 -14.83 38.00
N VAL A 638 -5.21 -13.97 38.01
CA VAL A 638 -4.96 -12.97 39.07
C VAL A 638 -4.20 -11.76 38.50
N ARG A 639 -4.82 -10.59 38.58
CA ARG A 639 -4.19 -9.25 38.53
C ARG A 639 -3.48 -8.98 39.86
N ASP A 640 -2.38 -8.23 39.84
CA ASP A 640 -2.19 -7.20 40.85
C ASP A 640 -1.25 -6.07 40.44
N ASN A 641 -1.61 -4.89 40.93
CA ASN A 641 -0.90 -3.61 40.88
C ASN A 641 0.37 -3.65 41.74
N VAL A 642 1.30 -2.71 41.51
CA VAL A 642 1.65 -1.63 42.47
C VAL A 642 2.93 -0.91 42.04
N VAL A 643 2.82 0.42 42.08
CA VAL A 643 3.82 1.47 41.91
C VAL A 643 4.65 1.65 43.18
N SER A 644 5.95 1.97 43.03
CA SER A 644 6.77 2.89 43.87
C SER A 644 8.25 2.61 43.61
N TYR A 645 9.23 3.51 43.66
CA TYR A 645 9.37 4.97 43.71
C TYR A 645 10.90 5.21 43.66
N ASN A 646 11.32 6.35 43.11
CA ASN A 646 12.52 7.13 43.46
C ASN A 646 13.94 6.60 43.19
N ASP A 647 14.70 7.50 42.55
CA ASP A 647 16.12 7.90 42.76
C ASP A 647 16.75 8.13 41.37
N GLU A 648 17.38 9.25 41.04
CA GLU A 648 18.16 10.18 41.85
C GLU A 648 18.48 11.44 41.01
N GLY A 649 18.45 12.62 41.65
CA GLY A 649 19.29 13.81 41.45
C GLY A 649 19.30 14.53 40.09
N GLY A 650 19.28 15.88 39.99
CA GLY A 650 19.43 16.92 41.00
C GLY A 650 20.30 18.08 40.46
N GLY A 651 19.81 19.31 40.62
CA GLY A 651 20.57 20.60 40.65
C GLY A 651 21.13 21.12 39.31
N GLU A 652 21.28 22.42 39.02
CA GLU A 652 21.23 23.71 39.74
C GLU A 652 20.94 24.79 38.66
N GLU A 653 19.96 25.68 38.81
CA GLU A 653 20.00 27.07 39.33
C GLU A 653 20.86 28.11 38.55
N ASP A 654 20.14 29.06 37.94
CA ASP A 654 20.29 30.53 37.85
C ASP A 654 21.61 31.23 37.48
N THR A 655 21.53 32.17 36.51
CA THR A 655 21.96 33.58 36.67
C THR A 655 21.38 34.50 35.56
N GLN A 656 21.04 35.73 35.94
CA GLN A 656 20.32 36.75 35.16
C GLN A 656 21.23 37.83 34.51
N ALA A 657 20.74 38.39 33.38
CA ALA A 657 20.69 39.81 32.94
C ALA A 657 21.92 40.77 32.90
N PHE A 658 22.17 41.44 31.76
CA PHE A 658 21.83 42.86 31.43
C PHE A 658 22.51 43.38 30.11
N ASP A 659 22.24 44.64 29.74
CA ASP A 659 21.96 45.30 28.44
C ASP A 659 23.07 46.24 27.86
N ILE A 660 22.85 46.74 26.62
CA ILE A 660 23.42 47.92 25.89
C ILE A 660 24.86 47.77 25.34
N GLY A 661 25.28 48.21 24.13
CA GLY A 661 24.69 48.95 23.00
C GLY A 661 25.81 49.57 22.11
N THR A 662 25.61 49.54 20.79
CA THR A 662 26.17 50.42 19.71
C THR A 662 27.57 50.21 19.08
N LEU A 663 27.56 50.33 17.73
CA LEU A 663 28.62 50.48 16.68
C LEU A 663 28.99 49.16 15.95
N ARG A 664 28.97 49.04 14.60
CA ARG A 664 29.02 50.03 13.51
C ARG A 664 28.58 49.41 12.15
N ASN A 665 27.86 50.21 11.35
CA ASN A 665 27.30 49.99 10.00
C ASN A 665 28.38 49.94 8.89
N PRO A 666 28.07 49.51 7.64
CA PRO A 666 27.65 50.51 6.65
C PRO A 666 26.65 50.02 5.59
N GLU A 667 25.47 50.64 5.55
CA GLU A 667 24.80 51.05 4.31
C GLU A 667 24.14 52.42 4.56
N VAL A 668 24.46 53.40 3.71
CA VAL A 668 23.82 54.71 3.63
C VAL A 668 23.83 55.13 2.18
N ILE A 669 22.65 55.34 1.58
CA ILE A 669 22.42 56.41 0.59
C ILE A 669 20.96 56.88 0.74
N ASP A 670 20.74 58.08 1.30
CA ASP A 670 20.10 59.18 0.56
C ASP A 670 20.30 60.55 1.26
N THR A 671 19.94 61.61 0.56
CA THR A 671 20.68 62.87 0.36
C THR A 671 20.23 64.12 1.19
N ASN A 672 21.15 65.10 1.24
CA ASN A 672 21.00 66.57 1.41
C ASN A 672 20.93 67.25 2.79
N LYS A 673 22.00 68.00 3.15
CA LYS A 673 22.01 69.48 3.30
C LYS A 673 23.42 70.08 3.57
N MET A 674 23.63 71.26 2.96
CA MET A 674 24.79 72.17 2.88
C MET A 674 25.62 72.48 4.15
N ARG A 675 26.94 72.69 3.94
CA ARG A 675 27.72 73.93 4.24
C ARG A 675 29.00 73.92 3.38
N ARG A 676 29.20 74.91 2.50
CA ARG A 676 30.14 76.05 2.65
C ARG A 676 31.58 75.62 2.98
N ASP A 677 32.44 75.53 1.96
CA ASP A 677 33.48 76.54 1.67
C ASP A 677 34.27 76.16 0.41
N ILE A 678 34.78 77.19 -0.27
CA ILE A 678 35.66 77.23 -1.46
C ILE A 678 34.94 77.42 -2.81
N ILE A 679 35.25 78.58 -3.38
CA ILE A 679 34.72 79.27 -4.56
C ILE A 679 35.38 78.71 -5.83
N PRO A 680 34.64 78.58 -6.95
CA PRO A 680 35.21 78.42 -8.27
C PRO A 680 35.53 79.79 -8.90
N GLU A 681 36.80 80.04 -9.22
CA GLU A 681 37.18 81.15 -10.12
C GLU A 681 37.60 80.56 -11.47
N MET A 682 36.69 80.63 -12.44
CA MET A 682 37.03 80.63 -13.86
C MET A 682 37.37 82.06 -14.26
N LEU A 683 38.61 82.34 -14.66
CA LEU A 683 38.95 83.53 -15.45
C LEU A 683 40.19 83.23 -16.31
N PHE A 684 40.00 83.03 -17.62
CA PHE A 684 40.69 83.68 -18.76
C PHE A 684 40.47 82.90 -20.07
N PRO A 685 40.54 83.57 -21.25
CA PRO A 685 39.68 83.29 -22.38
C PRO A 685 40.36 82.44 -23.47
N PHE A 686 39.50 81.78 -24.26
CA PHE A 686 39.82 81.19 -25.56
C PHE A 686 40.86 81.99 -26.36
N ARG A 687 41.99 81.36 -26.70
CA ARG A 687 42.95 81.89 -27.67
C ARG A 687 42.71 81.24 -29.03
N ARG A 688 42.60 82.09 -30.05
CA ARG A 688 42.48 81.70 -31.47
C ARG A 688 43.73 80.95 -31.91
N ILE A 689 43.51 79.83 -32.58
CA ILE A 689 44.50 79.05 -33.33
C ILE A 689 45.04 79.91 -34.47
N SER A 690 46.37 79.94 -34.62
CA SER A 690 47.03 80.45 -35.82
C SER A 690 47.01 79.34 -36.89
N PRO A 691 46.77 79.63 -38.19
CA PRO A 691 46.71 78.59 -39.20
C PRO A 691 48.11 78.02 -39.43
N ILE A 692 48.27 76.70 -39.29
CA ILE A 692 49.49 75.97 -39.61
C ILE A 692 49.51 75.69 -41.12
N LYS A 693 50.68 75.86 -41.73
CA LYS A 693 50.96 75.56 -43.14
C LYS A 693 51.00 74.04 -43.35
N ASP A 694 50.30 73.55 -44.39
CA ASP A 694 50.38 72.17 -44.87
C ASP A 694 51.78 71.85 -45.41
N ASN A 695 52.63 71.26 -44.57
CA ASN A 695 53.61 70.20 -44.88
C ASN A 695 54.72 70.15 -43.82
N THR A 696 54.48 69.44 -42.71
CA THR A 696 55.54 68.99 -41.80
C THR A 696 55.24 67.61 -41.24
N ASP A 697 56.28 66.78 -41.18
CA ASP A 697 56.33 65.41 -40.65
C ASP A 697 55.61 65.28 -39.29
N VAL A 698 54.91 64.16 -39.06
CA VAL A 698 54.13 63.88 -37.83
C VAL A 698 55.02 63.96 -36.59
N ARG A 699 56.31 63.65 -36.74
CA ARG A 699 57.31 63.78 -35.66
C ARG A 699 57.54 65.24 -35.24
N ASP A 700 57.55 66.16 -36.19
CA ASP A 700 57.71 67.60 -35.94
C ASP A 700 56.42 68.22 -35.39
N PHE A 701 55.25 67.68 -35.78
CA PHE A 701 53.96 68.05 -35.19
C PHE A 701 53.87 67.66 -33.70
N ILE A 702 54.28 66.43 -33.36
CA ILE A 702 54.25 65.93 -31.99
C ILE A 702 55.27 66.68 -31.13
N THR A 703 56.50 66.88 -31.60
CA THR A 703 57.53 67.62 -30.85
C THR A 703 57.19 69.10 -30.66
N GLY A 704 56.57 69.74 -31.66
CA GLY A 704 56.07 71.11 -31.54
C GLY A 704 54.95 71.25 -30.50
N ARG A 705 54.02 70.29 -30.45
CA ARG A 705 52.96 70.26 -29.44
C ARG A 705 53.47 69.92 -28.04
N LEU A 706 54.47 69.05 -27.93
CA LEU A 706 55.13 68.73 -26.67
C LEU A 706 55.77 69.99 -26.08
N GLN A 707 56.51 70.74 -26.89
CA GLN A 707 57.21 71.95 -26.46
C GLN A 707 56.26 73.10 -26.10
N GLU A 708 55.12 73.23 -26.80
CA GLU A 708 54.06 74.18 -26.43
C GLU A 708 53.37 73.82 -25.10
N ASN A 709 53.21 72.53 -24.80
CA ASN A 709 52.57 72.06 -23.56
C ASN A 709 53.52 72.10 -22.35
N ASP A 710 54.80 71.76 -22.55
CA ASP A 710 55.85 71.84 -21.53
C ASP A 710 56.15 73.28 -21.06
N SER A 711 55.78 74.26 -21.89
CA SER A 711 55.97 75.68 -21.61
C SER A 711 54.70 76.39 -21.11
N ASP A 712 53.59 75.67 -20.89
CA ASP A 712 52.35 76.21 -20.32
C ASP A 712 52.35 76.19 -18.78
N PRO A 713 52.48 77.36 -18.11
CA PRO A 713 52.51 77.44 -16.64
C PRO A 713 51.12 77.29 -15.98
N THR A 714 50.05 77.11 -16.77
CA THR A 714 48.66 76.97 -16.29
C THR A 714 48.08 75.57 -16.46
N ALA A 715 48.83 74.64 -17.06
CA ALA A 715 48.41 73.26 -17.21
C ALA A 715 48.26 72.56 -15.82
N PRO A 716 47.14 71.86 -15.55
CA PRO A 716 47.00 71.10 -14.32
C PRO A 716 48.06 69.98 -14.26
N PRO A 717 48.51 69.55 -13.07
CA PRO A 717 49.75 68.78 -12.93
C PRO A 717 49.56 67.28 -13.24
N TYR A 718 48.63 66.91 -14.12
CA TYR A 718 48.41 65.54 -14.56
C TYR A 718 48.90 65.41 -15.99
N ASP A 719 50.14 64.94 -16.11
CA ASP A 719 50.67 64.48 -17.37
C ASP A 719 50.48 62.96 -17.38
N SER A 720 49.49 62.48 -18.14
CA SER A 720 49.41 61.08 -18.48
C SER A 720 50.41 60.84 -19.59
N LEU A 721 51.55 60.23 -19.29
CA LEU A 721 52.44 59.70 -20.34
C LEU A 721 51.71 58.57 -21.06
N ALA A 722 50.97 58.92 -22.11
CA ALA A 722 50.60 57.99 -23.15
C ALA A 722 51.81 57.86 -24.06
N THR A 723 52.55 56.76 -23.93
CA THR A 723 53.63 56.42 -24.85
C THR A 723 53.02 56.02 -26.18
N TYR A 724 52.91 56.96 -27.11
CA TYR A 724 52.58 56.63 -28.50
C TYR A 724 53.86 56.21 -29.21
N ALA A 725 54.05 54.91 -29.39
CA ALA A 725 55.04 54.41 -30.34
C ALA A 725 54.47 54.54 -31.75
N TYR A 726 55.05 55.42 -32.57
CA TYR A 726 54.82 55.45 -34.00
C TYR A 726 55.67 54.34 -34.62
N GLU A 727 55.06 53.19 -34.90
CA GLU A 727 55.68 52.19 -35.76
C GLU A 727 55.73 52.76 -37.18
N GLY A 728 56.95 53.07 -37.65
CA GLY A 728 57.17 53.47 -39.03
C GLY A 728 56.62 52.45 -40.03
N ASN A 729 56.57 52.85 -41.29
CA ASN A 729 55.89 52.17 -42.40
C ASN A 729 56.52 50.81 -42.82
N GLY A 730 56.63 49.84 -41.92
CA GLY A 730 57.27 48.55 -42.18
C GLY A 730 56.97 47.50 -41.12
N SER A 731 55.75 46.98 -41.12
CA SER A 731 55.41 45.70 -40.46
C SER A 731 55.40 44.58 -41.51
N LEU A 732 56.06 43.46 -41.19
CA LEU A 732 56.16 42.24 -42.01
C LEU A 732 55.01 41.25 -41.77
N ALA A 733 53.98 41.67 -41.03
CA ALA A 733 52.71 40.96 -40.93
C ALA A 733 51.61 41.87 -41.51
N GLU A 734 50.98 41.43 -42.60
CA GLU A 734 49.75 42.06 -43.12
C GLU A 734 48.70 42.12 -42.00
N SER A 735 48.57 43.31 -41.39
CA SER A 735 47.48 43.60 -40.48
C SER A 735 46.19 43.73 -41.28
N LEU A 736 45.31 42.75 -41.10
CA LEU A 736 43.89 42.86 -41.41
C LEU A 736 43.23 43.78 -40.38
N SER A 737 43.20 45.08 -40.66
CA SER A 737 42.20 45.97 -40.07
C SER A 737 41.82 47.03 -41.08
N SER A 738 40.64 46.81 -41.63
CA SER A 738 39.89 47.67 -42.53
C SER A 738 39.47 48.95 -41.82
N LEU A 739 40.18 50.05 -42.05
CA LEU A 739 39.70 51.39 -41.73
C LEU A 739 40.29 52.44 -42.67
N GLU A 740 40.28 52.14 -43.96
CA GLU A 740 40.32 53.17 -45.00
C GLU A 740 39.73 52.60 -46.29
N SER A 741 38.44 52.78 -46.48
CA SER A 741 37.87 52.88 -47.84
C SER A 741 36.47 53.46 -47.73
N ALA A 742 36.37 54.70 -48.19
CA ALA A 742 35.11 55.31 -48.54
C ALA A 742 34.37 54.40 -49.52
N ALA A 743 33.08 54.20 -49.26
CA ALA A 743 32.19 53.45 -50.11
C ALA A 743 32.18 54.03 -51.54
N THR A 744 32.47 53.17 -52.51
CA THR A 744 31.96 53.31 -53.87
C THR A 744 31.45 51.95 -54.31
N GLU A 745 30.14 51.89 -54.56
CA GLU A 745 29.43 50.78 -55.19
C GLU A 745 30.05 50.44 -56.56
N GLY A 746 30.12 49.14 -56.88
CA GLY A 746 30.36 48.65 -58.24
C GLY A 746 31.28 47.44 -58.32
N ASP A 747 30.69 46.30 -58.69
CA ASP A 747 31.32 45.10 -59.27
C ASP A 747 32.04 44.12 -58.34
N GLN A 748 31.28 43.16 -57.80
CA GLN A 748 31.81 41.85 -57.38
C GLN A 748 31.57 40.83 -58.50
N ASP A 749 32.66 40.35 -59.10
CA ASP A 749 32.66 39.38 -60.19
C ASP A 749 32.71 37.95 -59.63
N PHE A 750 31.68 37.13 -59.91
CA PHE A 750 31.48 35.79 -59.33
C PHE A 750 31.83 34.64 -60.29
N ASP A 751 32.45 34.94 -61.43
CA ASP A 751 32.77 33.95 -62.48
C ASP A 751 33.72 32.83 -62.00
N TYR A 752 34.52 33.08 -60.96
CA TYR A 752 35.47 32.11 -60.42
C TYR A 752 34.81 30.90 -59.73
N LEU A 753 33.55 31.01 -59.27
CA LEU A 753 32.83 29.93 -58.59
C LEU A 753 32.48 28.76 -59.51
N SER A 754 32.47 28.99 -60.83
CA SER A 754 32.24 27.95 -61.85
C SER A 754 33.39 26.94 -61.97
N HIS A 755 34.59 27.29 -61.48
CA HIS A 755 35.81 26.47 -61.60
C HIS A 755 36.02 25.51 -60.42
N TRP A 756 35.20 25.61 -59.36
CA TRP A 756 35.39 24.89 -58.10
C TRP A 756 34.71 23.52 -58.04
N GLY A 757 34.15 23.07 -59.17
CA GLY A 757 33.61 21.73 -59.35
C GLY A 757 32.07 21.65 -59.29
N PRO A 758 31.50 20.45 -59.53
CA PRO A 758 30.06 20.24 -59.71
C PRO A 758 29.14 20.78 -58.60
N PRO A 759 29.49 20.72 -57.30
CA PRO A 759 28.58 21.17 -56.24
C PRO A 759 28.46 22.72 -56.16
N PHE A 760 29.40 23.48 -56.73
CA PHE A 760 29.38 24.95 -56.70
C PHE A 760 28.71 25.59 -57.91
N LYS A 761 28.36 24.79 -58.92
CA LYS A 761 27.68 25.26 -60.14
C LYS A 761 26.32 25.88 -59.85
N LYS A 762 25.59 25.34 -58.87
CA LYS A 762 24.26 25.81 -58.46
C LYS A 762 24.30 27.15 -57.70
N LEU A 763 25.44 27.50 -57.12
CA LEU A 763 25.68 28.80 -56.48
C LEU A 763 26.04 29.86 -57.53
N ALA A 764 26.89 29.52 -58.50
CA ALA A 764 27.21 30.41 -59.62
C ALA A 764 25.95 30.81 -60.43
N ASP A 765 25.05 29.86 -60.69
CA ASP A 765 23.78 30.12 -61.40
C ASP A 765 22.80 31.01 -60.60
N MET A 766 22.96 31.11 -59.28
CA MET A 766 22.07 31.89 -58.40
C MET A 766 22.52 33.36 -58.27
N TYR A 767 23.83 33.63 -58.39
CA TYR A 767 24.41 34.99 -58.33
C TYR A 767 24.57 35.62 -59.72
N ILE A 768 24.74 34.82 -60.78
CA ILE A 768 24.79 35.28 -62.18
C ILE A 768 23.37 35.21 -62.73
N GLY A 769 22.52 36.18 -62.37
CA GLY A 769 21.11 36.21 -62.76
C GLY A 769 20.90 36.10 -64.27
N LYS A 770 20.51 34.90 -64.73
CA LYS A 770 19.93 34.69 -66.07
C LYS A 770 18.42 34.52 -65.93
N GLU A 771 17.69 35.58 -66.21
CA GLU A 771 16.28 35.47 -66.61
C GLU A 771 16.22 34.64 -67.90
N THR A 772 15.49 33.52 -67.86
CA THR A 772 15.03 32.82 -69.07
C THR A 772 13.51 32.88 -69.14
N PRO A 773 12.94 33.06 -70.36
CA PRO A 773 11.55 33.43 -70.54
C PRO A 773 10.61 32.23 -70.38
N ARG A 774 9.41 32.53 -69.89
CA ARG A 774 8.23 31.66 -69.95
C ARG A 774 8.00 31.16 -71.38
N GLU A 775 7.65 29.89 -71.54
CA GLU A 775 6.40 29.46 -72.21
C GLU A 775 6.15 27.94 -72.16
N THR A 776 4.86 27.65 -71.98
CA THR A 776 4.06 26.41 -72.19
C THR A 776 4.30 25.18 -71.35
#